data_AF-A0A814Y809-F1
#
_entry.id   AF-A0A814Y809-F1
#
_cell.length_a   1.000
_cell.length_b   1.000
_cell.length_c   1.000
_cell.angle_alpha   90.00
_cell.angle_beta   90.00
_cell.angle_gamma   90.00
#
_symmetry.space_group_name_H-M   'P 1'
#
loop_
_entity.id
_entity.type
_entity.pdbx_description
1 polymer ?
#
loop_
_entity_poly.entity_id
_entity_poly.type
_entity_poly.pdbx_seq_one_letter_code
_entity_poly.pdbx_strand_id
1 'polypeptide(L)'
;MVRKYSSFELILGSQRDFIETSTSLTGKKSCDTATLDSLIVPFQSPFWLSNKNWFVTCDYIPLAMKTILYTTPICTEVEVQAESPVFEVSSTKPNCRLILHRNYNMSYNIENVVLTTLNLSHNEIGSNGIQYLYDACKENKTLIKLNLKGNPGRYCTTVSAAIQIYNDKTITKMDLHENSIDDIRMKFLADALYNNEVTSFLIYSIDDHGFIVVLTTLNLSHNEIGNNGIQYLYDAFKENKTLIKLNLEENPGRYCTTVSAAIQIRNNKTLTSIDLRWHQYGDNEIKLLANELYNNKVLTILELSYNQISNNGLQCLDDALKENKTLIKLNLEGNSGSYYTTVSAAIQIRNDKITVPGFSTSNNSIHTKRALLIGNNKYKKNSQLQYCINDAEDLANKLYKIDFEITIGTNLTYEQMDRIIETFNDKINPGDLVLFFFAGHGCQWSHLNFLMPIDDDRIKTNTDLEYRAINAQVTLEKIINRRPSAAIFLLDCYRNSFVCESSNFNGLSNMRPIGHSFIGFAMTANKVALDKSKNGRNGLFTSHLLQHIDQPNLTIGEIMYGVCNGMMNETNNDQCPFRVSSLRRKVYLNQQFPIGQSILLNHININTKWRRHGITMAGGNGHGNQLNQLFQPQGIYVDDDDQTIYIADSGNDRIVEWKYGAKNDQVVAGGNGHGNGSDQLNEPANVIVDKKNDSLIICDRLNRRVVRWSRQDGTNGETIISNIDCWGLIMDKNEDLYVSDWKKHEVRRWKQGETEGTIVAGGKGEGNLLNQLNHPTHICVDEHHSVYVSDWRNHRVMKWMKGAKEGIVVAGGKGKGNSLTQLSNPRGVIVDHLGNVYVADMSNERIMRWCEGSKEGSIVVGGNGRGEQSNQFKYPADLSFDIGGNLYVVDCHNHRIQKFEIDDKTNS
;
A
#
# COMPACT_ATOMS: atom_id res chain seq x y z
N MET A 1 -0.95 -8.37 -43.26
CA MET A 1 -2.00 -7.65 -44.01
C MET A 1 -3.27 -7.58 -43.17
N VAL A 2 -4.00 -6.49 -43.37
CA VAL A 2 -5.09 -5.89 -42.58
C VAL A 2 -6.44 -6.65 -42.65
N ARG A 3 -7.25 -6.59 -41.58
CA ARG A 3 -8.74 -6.43 -41.49
C ARG A 3 -9.11 -6.56 -40.01
N LYS A 4 -9.62 -5.60 -39.21
CA LYS A 4 -10.53 -4.43 -39.31
C LYS A 4 -12.02 -4.76 -39.46
N TYR A 5 -12.76 -4.38 -38.39
CA TYR A 5 -14.15 -3.94 -38.23
C TYR A 5 -15.21 -4.83 -37.54
N SER A 6 -15.89 -4.11 -36.62
CA SER A 6 -17.10 -4.26 -35.80
C SER A 6 -18.38 -4.65 -36.58
N SER A 7 -19.53 -5.05 -36.02
CA SER A 7 -20.46 -4.32 -35.11
C SER A 7 -21.78 -5.12 -34.90
N PHE A 8 -22.59 -4.77 -33.87
CA PHE A 8 -24.04 -5.06 -33.60
C PHE A 8 -24.43 -6.50 -33.19
N GLU A 9 -24.90 -6.83 -31.96
CA GLU A 9 -26.01 -6.36 -31.08
C GLU A 9 -27.37 -7.01 -31.43
N LEU A 10 -27.87 -7.92 -30.55
CA LEU A 10 -29.29 -7.98 -30.17
C LEU A 10 -29.55 -8.86 -28.94
N ILE A 11 -30.40 -8.28 -28.10
CA ILE A 11 -30.95 -8.66 -26.80
C ILE A 11 -31.95 -9.81 -26.93
N LEU A 12 -32.03 -10.69 -25.93
CA LEU A 12 -33.28 -11.18 -25.34
C LEU A 12 -32.99 -11.87 -24.00
N GLY A 13 -33.66 -11.40 -22.95
CA GLY A 13 -33.60 -11.96 -21.61
C GLY A 13 -34.89 -12.67 -21.20
N SER A 14 -34.73 -13.50 -20.17
CA SER A 14 -35.65 -13.82 -19.07
C SER A 14 -36.73 -14.91 -19.21
N GLN A 15 -36.86 -15.62 -18.07
CA GLN A 15 -37.93 -16.49 -17.55
C GLN A 15 -37.95 -17.96 -18.01
N ARG A 16 -37.55 -18.90 -17.14
CA ARG A 16 -38.31 -19.59 -16.05
C ARG A 16 -39.30 -20.63 -16.62
N ASP A 17 -39.04 -21.92 -16.39
CA ASP A 17 -39.83 -22.74 -15.44
C ASP A 17 -39.36 -24.20 -15.40
N PHE A 18 -39.31 -24.73 -14.18
CA PHE A 18 -39.20 -26.14 -13.81
C PHE A 18 -40.56 -26.81 -14.02
N ILE A 19 -40.63 -27.99 -14.68
CA ILE A 19 -41.59 -29.06 -14.33
C ILE A 19 -40.93 -30.42 -14.63
N GLU A 20 -40.94 -31.28 -13.61
CA GLU A 20 -40.61 -32.70 -13.59
C GLU A 20 -41.52 -33.52 -14.53
N THR A 21 -41.04 -34.65 -15.05
CA THR A 21 -41.68 -35.94 -14.72
C THR A 21 -40.87 -37.13 -15.27
N SER A 22 -40.68 -38.06 -14.34
CA SER A 22 -40.30 -39.46 -14.47
C SER A 22 -40.71 -40.19 -15.75
N THR A 23 -39.81 -41.04 -16.26
CA THR A 23 -40.14 -42.48 -16.43
C THR A 23 -38.88 -43.33 -16.44
N SER A 24 -38.83 -44.19 -15.43
CA SER A 24 -37.85 -45.23 -15.17
C SER A 24 -38.13 -46.52 -15.95
N LEU A 25 -37.06 -47.32 -16.09
CA LEU A 25 -36.99 -48.80 -16.24
C LEU A 25 -37.09 -49.33 -17.68
N THR A 26 -36.21 -50.22 -18.17
CA THR A 26 -35.73 -51.49 -17.60
C THR A 26 -34.54 -52.03 -18.42
N GLY A 27 -33.64 -52.84 -17.82
CA GLY A 27 -32.90 -53.84 -18.63
C GLY A 27 -31.54 -54.32 -18.11
N LYS A 28 -31.55 -55.36 -17.26
CA LYS A 28 -30.40 -56.19 -16.85
C LYS A 28 -29.62 -56.78 -18.05
N LYS A 29 -28.29 -56.96 -17.91
CA LYS A 29 -27.61 -58.28 -18.01
C LYS A 29 -26.12 -58.24 -17.65
N SER A 30 -25.71 -59.30 -16.95
CA SER A 30 -24.40 -59.75 -16.48
C SER A 30 -23.54 -60.41 -17.56
N CYS A 31 -22.20 -60.45 -17.37
CA CYS A 31 -21.37 -61.68 -17.31
C CYS A 31 -19.84 -61.40 -17.33
N ASP A 32 -19.17 -61.84 -16.25
CA ASP A 32 -17.99 -62.72 -16.15
C ASP A 32 -16.63 -62.46 -16.85
N THR A 33 -15.62 -62.27 -15.97
CA THR A 33 -14.24 -62.81 -15.88
C THR A 33 -13.41 -63.14 -17.13
N ALA A 34 -12.22 -62.52 -17.24
CA ALA A 34 -10.96 -63.19 -17.62
C ALA A 34 -9.72 -62.32 -17.31
N THR A 35 -8.70 -62.95 -16.72
CA THR A 35 -7.33 -62.47 -16.45
C THR A 35 -6.48 -62.34 -17.72
N LEU A 36 -5.56 -61.38 -17.81
CA LEU A 36 -4.35 -61.54 -18.63
C LEU A 36 -3.17 -60.67 -18.16
N ASP A 37 -2.10 -61.37 -17.75
CA ASP A 37 -0.72 -60.89 -17.64
C ASP A 37 -0.15 -60.43 -18.99
N SER A 38 0.92 -59.64 -18.93
CA SER A 38 1.91 -59.33 -19.98
C SER A 38 1.54 -58.28 -21.04
N LEU A 39 2.10 -57.08 -20.89
CA LEU A 39 2.69 -56.33 -22.02
C LEU A 39 3.65 -55.24 -21.51
N ILE A 40 4.94 -55.54 -21.61
CA ILE A 40 6.05 -54.58 -21.57
C ILE A 40 6.37 -54.20 -23.02
N VAL A 41 6.17 -52.94 -23.40
CA VAL A 41 6.85 -52.28 -24.54
C VAL A 41 7.04 -50.79 -24.19
N PRO A 42 8.21 -50.18 -24.45
CA PRO A 42 8.61 -48.87 -23.92
C PRO A 42 8.18 -47.72 -24.83
N PHE A 43 7.88 -46.54 -24.26
CA PHE A 43 7.81 -45.29 -25.03
C PHE A 43 8.53 -44.14 -24.34
N GLN A 44 9.42 -43.52 -25.13
CA GLN A 44 10.15 -42.30 -24.87
C GLN A 44 9.18 -41.09 -24.75
N SER A 45 9.59 -40.11 -23.94
CA SER A 45 8.93 -38.83 -23.56
C SER A 45 8.34 -37.96 -24.71
N PRO A 46 7.70 -36.81 -24.42
CA PRO A 46 6.44 -36.59 -23.70
C PRO A 46 5.43 -35.84 -24.60
N PHE A 47 4.15 -36.22 -24.59
CA PHE A 47 3.09 -35.39 -25.16
C PHE A 47 1.94 -35.24 -24.16
N TRP A 48 1.67 -33.99 -23.82
CA TRP A 48 0.50 -33.55 -23.07
C TRP A 48 -0.76 -33.79 -23.92
N LEU A 49 -1.64 -34.67 -23.46
CA LEU A 49 -3.05 -34.70 -23.86
C LEU A 49 -3.93 -35.03 -22.64
N SER A 50 -4.83 -34.10 -22.39
CA SER A 50 -5.79 -34.04 -21.29
C SER A 50 -6.87 -35.14 -21.34
N ASN A 51 -7.29 -35.56 -20.14
CA ASN A 51 -8.58 -36.13 -19.78
C ASN A 51 -9.01 -37.46 -20.43
N LYS A 52 -8.86 -38.55 -19.66
CA LYS A 52 -9.93 -39.53 -19.39
C LYS A 52 -9.61 -40.34 -18.11
N ASN A 53 -10.45 -40.11 -17.10
CA ASN A 53 -10.67 -40.84 -15.84
C ASN A 53 -10.04 -42.24 -15.72
N TRP A 54 -9.06 -42.37 -14.83
CA TRP A 54 -8.80 -43.59 -14.07
C TRP A 54 -9.00 -43.25 -12.60
N PHE A 55 -10.22 -43.46 -12.08
CA PHE A 55 -10.48 -43.44 -10.65
C PHE A 55 -10.06 -44.80 -10.08
N VAL A 56 -8.89 -44.86 -9.44
CA VAL A 56 -8.55 -45.98 -8.57
C VAL A 56 -8.99 -45.56 -7.18
N THR A 57 -10.18 -46.00 -6.75
CA THR A 57 -10.61 -45.88 -5.35
C THR A 57 -9.56 -46.57 -4.48
N CYS A 58 -8.78 -45.80 -3.72
CA CYS A 58 -7.77 -46.35 -2.84
C CYS A 58 -8.42 -46.93 -1.57
N ASP A 59 -9.00 -48.13 -1.68
CA ASP A 59 -9.53 -48.92 -0.56
C ASP A 59 -8.42 -49.41 0.42
N TYR A 60 -7.16 -48.97 0.26
CA TYR A 60 -5.99 -49.43 1.04
C TYR A 60 -5.46 -48.44 2.10
N ILE A 61 -5.91 -47.18 2.07
CA ILE A 61 -5.72 -46.19 3.15
C ILE A 61 -6.15 -46.73 4.55
N PRO A 62 -7.25 -47.49 4.67
CA PRO A 62 -7.70 -48.12 5.93
C PRO A 62 -6.64 -48.83 6.78
N LEU A 63 -5.77 -49.62 6.15
CA LEU A 63 -4.86 -50.52 6.87
C LEU A 63 -3.62 -49.78 7.39
N ALA A 64 -3.16 -48.78 6.64
CA ALA A 64 -2.12 -47.85 7.07
C ALA A 64 -2.61 -46.97 8.24
N MET A 65 -3.86 -46.50 8.19
CA MET A 65 -4.48 -45.73 9.27
C MET A 65 -4.58 -46.50 10.58
N LYS A 66 -5.01 -47.77 10.53
CA LYS A 66 -5.02 -48.65 11.70
C LYS A 66 -3.62 -48.88 12.25
N THR A 67 -2.59 -48.87 11.41
CA THR A 67 -1.20 -49.00 11.89
C THR A 67 -0.75 -47.70 12.57
N ILE A 68 -0.96 -46.54 11.96
CA ILE A 68 -0.51 -45.23 12.49
C ILE A 68 -1.19 -44.89 13.82
N LEU A 69 -2.50 -45.11 13.94
CA LEU A 69 -3.26 -44.77 15.14
C LEU A 69 -3.04 -45.77 16.29
N TYR A 70 -2.45 -46.95 16.02
CA TYR A 70 -2.23 -48.01 17.02
C TYR A 70 -0.75 -48.43 17.20
N THR A 71 0.25 -47.83 16.54
CA THR A 71 1.65 -48.35 16.62
C THR A 71 2.76 -47.32 16.80
N THR A 72 2.49 -46.01 16.79
CA THR A 72 3.55 -44.99 16.87
C THR A 72 3.52 -44.16 18.16
N PRO A 73 4.10 -44.65 19.28
CA PRO A 73 4.08 -43.96 20.57
C PRO A 73 5.02 -42.72 20.67
N ILE A 74 5.50 -42.16 19.55
CA ILE A 74 6.60 -41.16 19.56
C ILE A 74 6.31 -39.88 18.75
N CYS A 75 5.22 -39.82 17.97
CA CYS A 75 4.93 -38.71 17.05
C CYS A 75 3.67 -37.92 17.44
N THR A 76 3.82 -36.63 17.68
CA THR A 76 2.71 -35.70 18.00
C THR A 76 1.96 -35.20 16.79
N GLU A 77 2.61 -35.24 15.62
CA GLU A 77 2.07 -34.81 14.32
C GLU A 77 2.43 -35.86 13.25
N VAL A 78 1.46 -36.23 12.43
CA VAL A 78 1.63 -37.18 11.33
C VAL A 78 0.98 -36.65 10.06
N GLU A 79 1.74 -36.69 8.97
CA GLU A 79 1.27 -36.42 7.62
C GLU A 79 1.30 -37.72 6.80
N VAL A 80 0.21 -37.98 6.08
CA VAL A 80 0.09 -39.10 5.16
C VAL A 80 -0.14 -38.55 3.77
N GLN A 81 0.74 -38.94 2.83
CA GLN A 81 0.61 -38.59 1.42
C GLN A 81 0.56 -39.88 0.58
N ALA A 82 -0.48 -40.00 -0.24
CA ALA A 82 -0.62 -41.09 -1.19
C ALA A 82 0.08 -40.74 -2.52
N GLU A 83 1.36 -41.08 -2.65
CA GLU A 83 2.03 -41.17 -3.95
C GLU A 83 2.02 -42.64 -4.42
N SER A 84 1.38 -42.93 -5.55
CA SER A 84 1.28 -44.28 -6.13
C SER A 84 2.61 -45.08 -6.11
N PRO A 85 2.68 -46.39 -5.75
CA PRO A 85 1.84 -47.22 -4.88
C PRO A 85 2.50 -47.44 -3.49
N VAL A 86 3.19 -46.43 -2.95
CA VAL A 86 3.95 -46.52 -1.69
C VAL A 86 3.47 -45.42 -0.74
N PHE A 87 2.99 -45.82 0.45
CA PHE A 87 2.61 -44.86 1.48
C PHE A 87 3.86 -44.35 2.20
N GLU A 88 4.18 -43.07 2.07
CA GLU A 88 5.16 -42.41 2.93
C GLU A 88 4.47 -41.76 4.12
N VAL A 89 4.87 -42.17 5.33
CA VAL A 89 4.48 -41.53 6.58
C VAL A 89 5.70 -40.74 7.07
N SER A 90 5.58 -39.41 7.05
CA SER A 90 6.63 -38.50 7.52
C SER A 90 6.27 -37.96 8.91
N SER A 91 7.28 -37.81 9.77
CA SER A 91 7.16 -37.11 11.05
C SER A 91 8.09 -35.90 11.07
N THR A 92 7.74 -34.89 11.85
CA THR A 92 8.52 -33.64 11.99
C THR A 92 9.82 -33.80 12.80
N LYS A 93 10.16 -35.01 13.27
CA LYS A 93 11.45 -35.32 13.91
C LYS A 93 12.39 -36.04 12.93
N PRO A 94 13.67 -35.66 12.85
CA PRO A 94 14.64 -36.38 12.02
C PRO A 94 14.83 -37.79 12.58
N ASN A 95 14.57 -38.80 11.75
CA ASN A 95 14.71 -40.27 11.98
C ASN A 95 13.44 -41.10 12.30
N CYS A 96 12.23 -40.55 12.26
CA CYS A 96 11.01 -41.37 12.24
C CYS A 96 10.42 -41.36 10.82
N ARG A 97 10.91 -42.29 9.97
CA ARG A 97 10.36 -42.58 8.64
C ARG A 97 9.75 -43.98 8.69
N LEU A 98 8.42 -44.07 8.67
CA LEU A 98 7.72 -45.35 8.72
C LEU A 98 7.27 -45.70 7.30
N ILE A 99 7.98 -46.64 6.69
CA ILE A 99 7.72 -47.10 5.32
C ILE A 99 6.87 -48.37 5.44
N LEU A 100 5.58 -48.28 5.09
CA LEU A 100 4.67 -49.43 5.12
C LEU A 100 4.77 -50.17 3.77
N HIS A 101 5.43 -51.33 3.77
CA HIS A 101 5.46 -52.23 2.62
C HIS A 101 4.23 -53.17 2.61
N ARG A 102 3.81 -53.56 1.40
CA ARG A 102 2.76 -54.56 1.16
C ARG A 102 3.02 -55.82 2.00
N ASN A 103 2.04 -56.19 2.82
CA ASN A 103 1.98 -57.37 3.70
C ASN A 103 2.78 -57.30 5.00
N TYR A 104 2.16 -56.82 6.10
CA TYR A 104 2.33 -57.44 7.42
C TYR A 104 1.09 -57.20 8.30
N ASN A 105 0.30 -58.24 8.49
CA ASN A 105 -0.65 -58.35 9.60
C ASN A 105 0.18 -58.60 10.88
N MET A 106 0.35 -57.59 11.72
CA MET A 106 0.68 -57.82 13.14
C MET A 106 -0.21 -56.94 14.02
N SER A 107 -1.12 -57.60 14.72
CA SER A 107 -1.92 -57.05 15.81
C SER A 107 -1.05 -56.89 17.05
N TYR A 108 -0.65 -55.66 17.37
CA TYR A 108 -0.28 -55.26 18.72
C TYR A 108 -1.21 -54.13 19.16
N ASN A 109 -1.94 -54.35 20.25
CA ASN A 109 -2.72 -53.33 20.94
C ASN A 109 -1.75 -52.36 21.63
N ILE A 110 -1.27 -51.35 20.92
CA ILE A 110 -0.54 -50.22 21.52
C ILE A 110 -1.47 -49.01 21.38
N GLU A 111 -2.07 -48.56 22.48
CA GLU A 111 -2.85 -47.31 22.48
C GLU A 111 -1.90 -46.14 22.17
N ASN A 112 -2.17 -45.40 21.09
CA ASN A 112 -1.37 -44.21 20.75
C ASN A 112 -1.84 -43.02 21.60
N VAL A 113 -1.09 -42.73 22.66
CA VAL A 113 -1.43 -41.72 23.69
C VAL A 113 -0.81 -40.34 23.42
N VAL A 114 -0.27 -40.08 22.22
CA VAL A 114 0.53 -38.85 21.98
C VAL A 114 0.19 -38.11 20.67
N LEU A 115 -0.55 -38.72 19.75
CA LEU A 115 -0.90 -38.08 18.49
C LEU A 115 -1.94 -36.98 18.70
N THR A 116 -1.59 -35.73 18.36
CA THR A 116 -2.47 -34.55 18.55
C THR A 116 -2.90 -33.88 17.26
N THR A 117 -2.16 -34.07 16.16
CA THR A 117 -2.51 -33.55 14.83
C THR A 117 -2.37 -34.63 13.77
N LEU A 118 -3.42 -34.82 12.97
CA LEU A 118 -3.44 -35.75 11.85
C LEU A 118 -3.81 -35.00 10.56
N ASN A 119 -2.89 -35.00 9.60
CA ASN A 119 -3.11 -34.41 8.27
C ASN A 119 -3.31 -35.49 7.21
N LEU A 120 -4.50 -35.49 6.62
CA LEU A 120 -4.98 -36.43 5.61
C LEU A 120 -5.45 -35.71 4.34
N SER A 121 -5.00 -34.48 4.12
CA SER A 121 -5.46 -33.70 2.97
C SER A 121 -5.08 -34.34 1.63
N HIS A 122 -5.95 -34.25 0.63
CA HIS A 122 -5.71 -34.71 -0.75
C HIS A 122 -5.35 -36.19 -0.90
N ASN A 123 -5.98 -37.06 -0.10
CA ASN A 123 -5.74 -38.50 -0.14
C ASN A 123 -6.88 -39.29 -0.81
N GLU A 124 -7.84 -38.61 -1.44
CA GLU A 124 -9.03 -39.22 -2.08
C GLU A 124 -9.75 -40.26 -1.17
N ILE A 125 -9.87 -39.93 0.13
CA ILE A 125 -10.39 -40.89 1.12
C ILE A 125 -11.87 -41.20 0.84
N GLY A 126 -12.13 -42.43 0.41
CA GLY A 126 -13.47 -42.95 0.18
C GLY A 126 -14.22 -43.32 1.47
N SER A 127 -15.46 -43.76 1.32
CA SER A 127 -16.37 -44.06 2.43
C SER A 127 -15.84 -45.08 3.43
N ASN A 128 -15.10 -46.09 2.93
CA ASN A 128 -14.47 -47.10 3.76
C ASN A 128 -13.35 -46.48 4.62
N GLY A 129 -12.39 -45.77 4.02
CA GLY A 129 -11.27 -45.11 4.73
C GLY A 129 -11.75 -44.17 5.84
N ILE A 130 -12.84 -43.48 5.56
CA ILE A 130 -13.52 -42.60 6.50
C ILE A 130 -14.14 -43.38 7.70
N GLN A 131 -14.72 -44.56 7.50
CA GLN A 131 -15.22 -45.43 8.59
C GLN A 131 -14.08 -45.91 9.50
N TYR A 132 -12.93 -46.27 8.92
CA TYR A 132 -11.75 -46.67 9.70
C TYR A 132 -11.15 -45.51 10.49
N LEU A 133 -11.17 -44.29 9.93
CA LEU A 133 -10.78 -43.10 10.67
C LEU A 133 -11.68 -42.89 11.89
N TYR A 134 -13.00 -43.07 11.75
CA TYR A 134 -13.93 -42.99 12.87
C TYR A 134 -13.65 -44.04 13.95
N ASP A 135 -13.49 -45.31 13.57
CA ASP A 135 -13.22 -46.38 14.54
C ASP A 135 -11.88 -46.20 15.25
N ALA A 136 -10.90 -45.59 14.59
CA ALA A 136 -9.61 -45.26 15.20
C ALA A 136 -9.65 -44.00 16.07
N CYS A 137 -10.49 -43.01 15.73
CA CYS A 137 -10.74 -41.84 16.57
C CYS A 137 -11.40 -42.25 17.90
N LYS A 138 -12.45 -43.10 17.90
CA LYS A 138 -13.10 -43.60 19.13
C LYS A 138 -12.15 -44.11 20.22
N GLU A 139 -11.03 -44.71 19.81
CA GLU A 139 -10.03 -45.26 20.72
C GLU A 139 -8.91 -44.26 21.04
N ASN A 140 -8.71 -43.24 20.19
CA ASN A 140 -7.68 -42.21 20.35
C ASN A 140 -8.18 -41.05 21.24
N LYS A 141 -7.68 -40.99 22.47
CA LYS A 141 -8.03 -39.93 23.43
C LYS A 141 -7.17 -38.66 23.35
N THR A 142 -6.34 -38.48 22.32
CA THR A 142 -5.37 -37.38 22.27
C THR A 142 -5.42 -36.51 21.02
N LEU A 143 -6.17 -36.89 19.99
CA LEU A 143 -6.24 -36.17 18.72
C LEU A 143 -7.03 -34.86 18.86
N ILE A 144 -6.37 -33.73 18.55
CA ILE A 144 -6.91 -32.36 18.72
C ILE A 144 -7.27 -31.72 17.38
N LYS A 145 -6.46 -31.96 16.34
CA LYS A 145 -6.62 -31.37 15.00
C LYS A 145 -6.70 -32.45 13.92
N LEU A 146 -7.72 -32.36 13.08
CA LEU A 146 -7.92 -33.25 11.95
C LEU A 146 -8.08 -32.45 10.65
N ASN A 147 -7.16 -32.65 9.70
CA ASN A 147 -7.22 -32.01 8.38
C ASN A 147 -7.64 -33.02 7.31
N LEU A 148 -8.84 -32.85 6.75
CA LEU A 148 -9.41 -33.67 5.68
C LEU A 148 -9.60 -32.88 4.38
N LYS A 149 -8.89 -31.75 4.20
CA LYS A 149 -8.96 -30.91 2.99
C LYS A 149 -8.81 -31.73 1.69
N GLY A 150 -9.63 -31.45 0.68
CA GLY A 150 -9.38 -31.94 -0.68
C GLY A 150 -9.63 -33.44 -0.85
N ASN A 151 -10.66 -33.99 -0.21
CA ASN A 151 -11.09 -35.39 -0.39
C ASN A 151 -12.48 -35.48 -1.08
N PRO A 152 -12.61 -35.02 -2.34
CA PRO A 152 -13.89 -34.97 -3.05
C PRO A 152 -14.31 -36.38 -3.52
N GLY A 153 -14.93 -37.16 -2.62
CA GLY A 153 -15.46 -38.48 -2.95
C GLY A 153 -16.82 -38.39 -3.67
N ARG A 154 -16.98 -39.13 -4.77
CA ARG A 154 -18.24 -39.21 -5.56
C ARG A 154 -19.45 -39.77 -4.79
N TYR A 155 -19.21 -40.35 -3.61
CA TYR A 155 -20.21 -40.91 -2.69
C TYR A 155 -19.96 -40.51 -1.23
N CYS A 156 -19.36 -39.34 -1.00
CA CYS A 156 -18.77 -39.00 0.28
C CYS A 156 -19.76 -39.08 1.45
N THR A 157 -19.57 -40.13 2.24
CA THR A 157 -19.99 -40.33 3.63
C THR A 157 -19.09 -39.53 4.59
N THR A 158 -18.25 -38.61 4.09
CA THR A 158 -17.38 -37.73 4.89
C THR A 158 -18.17 -36.88 5.88
N VAL A 159 -19.42 -36.53 5.57
CA VAL A 159 -20.34 -35.92 6.53
C VAL A 159 -20.85 -36.89 7.60
N SER A 160 -21.26 -38.12 7.23
CA SER A 160 -21.62 -39.14 8.23
C SER A 160 -20.46 -39.44 9.19
N ALA A 161 -19.23 -39.27 8.72
CA ALA A 161 -18.04 -39.43 9.53
C ALA A 161 -17.61 -38.19 10.30
N ALA A 162 -17.82 -36.99 9.78
CA ALA A 162 -17.69 -35.78 10.61
C ALA A 162 -18.69 -35.83 11.79
N ILE A 163 -19.92 -36.33 11.56
CA ILE A 163 -20.92 -36.59 12.62
C ILE A 163 -20.49 -37.70 13.58
N GLN A 164 -19.90 -38.77 13.06
CA GLN A 164 -19.52 -39.91 13.88
C GLN A 164 -18.25 -39.61 14.70
N ILE A 165 -17.23 -39.01 14.10
CA ILE A 165 -16.01 -38.49 14.76
C ILE A 165 -16.35 -37.41 15.80
N TYR A 166 -17.45 -36.69 15.63
CA TYR A 166 -17.92 -35.71 16.61
C TYR A 166 -18.34 -36.30 17.97
N ASN A 167 -18.69 -37.59 18.05
CA ASN A 167 -18.87 -38.25 19.35
C ASN A 167 -17.55 -38.47 20.11
N ASP A 168 -16.43 -38.11 19.51
CA ASP A 168 -15.10 -38.24 20.10
C ASP A 168 -14.67 -36.94 20.80
N LYS A 169 -14.44 -37.05 22.11
CA LYS A 169 -14.37 -35.93 23.05
C LYS A 169 -13.02 -35.21 23.04
N THR A 170 -12.32 -35.10 21.92
CA THR A 170 -10.94 -34.55 21.89
C THR A 170 -10.64 -33.62 20.72
N ILE A 171 -11.42 -33.67 19.63
CA ILE A 171 -11.16 -32.87 18.43
C ILE A 171 -11.73 -31.46 18.59
N THR A 172 -10.87 -30.44 18.50
CA THR A 172 -11.25 -29.01 18.63
C THR A 172 -11.21 -28.23 17.33
N LYS A 173 -10.51 -28.75 16.31
CA LYS A 173 -10.35 -28.11 14.98
C LYS A 173 -10.50 -29.14 13.87
N MET A 174 -11.40 -28.85 12.93
CA MET A 174 -11.68 -29.72 11.78
C MET A 174 -11.64 -28.91 10.48
N ASP A 175 -10.86 -29.38 9.50
CA ASP A 175 -10.79 -28.81 8.15
C ASP A 175 -11.44 -29.72 7.12
N LEU A 176 -12.55 -29.25 6.54
CA LEU A 176 -13.37 -29.93 5.52
C LEU A 176 -13.42 -29.12 4.20
N HIS A 177 -12.43 -28.27 3.95
CA HIS A 177 -12.31 -27.54 2.69
C HIS A 177 -12.25 -28.47 1.46
N GLU A 178 -12.89 -28.11 0.35
CA GLU A 178 -12.86 -28.89 -0.92
C GLU A 178 -13.27 -30.37 -0.75
N ASN A 179 -14.42 -30.62 -0.11
CA ASN A 179 -14.93 -31.98 0.16
C ASN A 179 -16.26 -32.30 -0.55
N SER A 180 -16.74 -31.44 -1.43
CA SER A 180 -18.04 -31.59 -2.13
C SER A 180 -19.23 -31.78 -1.18
N ILE A 181 -19.28 -31.02 -0.09
CA ILE A 181 -20.41 -31.02 0.86
C ILE A 181 -21.58 -30.22 0.27
N ASP A 182 -22.73 -30.85 0.07
CA ASP A 182 -23.97 -30.22 -0.42
C ASP A 182 -25.00 -29.97 0.70
N ASP A 183 -26.17 -29.40 0.39
CA ASP A 183 -27.25 -29.09 1.34
C ASP A 183 -27.69 -30.30 2.18
N ILE A 184 -27.81 -31.47 1.55
CA ILE A 184 -28.26 -32.70 2.21
C ILE A 184 -27.25 -33.12 3.27
N ARG A 185 -25.97 -33.07 2.90
CA ARG A 185 -24.86 -33.39 3.79
C ARG A 185 -24.65 -32.31 4.86
N MET A 186 -24.92 -31.05 4.56
CA MET A 186 -24.83 -29.98 5.57
C MET A 186 -25.88 -30.15 6.69
N LYS A 187 -27.07 -30.67 6.39
CA LYS A 187 -28.09 -30.99 7.43
C LYS A 187 -27.54 -31.87 8.54
N PHE A 188 -26.89 -32.93 8.12
CA PHE A 188 -26.30 -33.95 8.97
C PHE A 188 -25.19 -33.37 9.88
N LEU A 189 -24.28 -32.57 9.32
CA LEU A 189 -23.24 -31.89 10.11
C LEU A 189 -23.82 -30.80 11.03
N ALA A 190 -24.91 -30.13 10.63
CA ALA A 190 -25.63 -29.20 11.50
C ALA A 190 -26.30 -29.89 12.70
N ASP A 191 -26.91 -31.07 12.52
CA ASP A 191 -27.47 -31.86 13.63
C ASP A 191 -26.39 -32.22 14.68
N ALA A 192 -25.15 -32.47 14.24
CA ALA A 192 -24.02 -32.67 15.14
C ALA A 192 -23.65 -31.38 15.89
N LEU A 193 -23.55 -30.25 15.20
CA LEU A 193 -23.28 -28.94 15.81
C LEU A 193 -24.36 -28.48 16.79
N TYR A 194 -25.61 -28.88 16.58
CA TYR A 194 -26.75 -28.59 17.47
C TYR A 194 -26.58 -29.26 18.84
N ASN A 195 -26.07 -30.49 18.88
CA ASN A 195 -25.91 -31.29 20.10
C ASN A 195 -24.55 -31.06 20.80
N ASN A 196 -23.92 -29.90 20.58
CA ASN A 196 -22.58 -29.55 21.07
C ASN A 196 -22.57 -29.09 22.52
N GLU A 197 -23.10 -29.96 23.37
CA GLU A 197 -23.21 -29.77 24.80
C GLU A 197 -21.90 -30.13 25.52
N VAL A 198 -21.57 -29.29 26.50
CA VAL A 198 -20.60 -29.59 27.54
C VAL A 198 -21.17 -30.72 28.40
N THR A 199 -20.80 -31.97 28.14
CA THR A 199 -21.13 -33.06 29.07
C THR A 199 -20.25 -32.94 30.31
N SER A 200 -20.74 -32.23 31.33
CA SER A 200 -20.17 -32.27 32.67
C SER A 200 -20.37 -33.67 33.27
N PHE A 201 -19.35 -34.50 33.26
CA PHE A 201 -19.34 -35.70 34.10
C PHE A 201 -18.84 -35.34 35.49
N LEU A 202 -19.66 -35.65 36.50
CA LEU A 202 -19.28 -35.70 37.90
C LEU A 202 -18.14 -36.72 38.07
N ILE A 203 -16.96 -36.22 38.41
CA ILE A 203 -15.75 -37.02 38.64
C ILE A 203 -15.86 -37.71 40.00
N TYR A 204 -15.90 -39.04 40.00
CA TYR A 204 -15.53 -39.88 41.15
C TYR A 204 -14.40 -40.84 40.73
N SER A 205 -13.22 -40.32 40.44
CA SER A 205 -11.95 -40.94 40.82
C SER A 205 -10.80 -39.96 40.61
N ILE A 206 -9.92 -39.94 41.59
CA ILE A 206 -8.68 -39.16 41.66
C ILE A 206 -7.74 -39.74 40.59
N ASP A 207 -7.55 -39.03 39.48
CA ASP A 207 -6.32 -38.95 38.64
C ASP A 207 -6.57 -38.48 37.19
N ASP A 208 -7.82 -38.29 36.76
CA ASP A 208 -8.09 -37.71 35.43
C ASP A 208 -8.42 -36.21 35.52
N HIS A 209 -7.50 -35.37 35.03
CA HIS A 209 -7.79 -33.99 34.66
C HIS A 209 -8.73 -33.99 33.46
N GLY A 210 -10.04 -34.04 33.73
CA GLY A 210 -11.09 -33.95 32.71
C GLY A 210 -10.98 -32.63 31.92
N PHE A 211 -10.37 -32.70 30.73
CA PHE A 211 -10.46 -31.64 29.75
C PHE A 211 -11.87 -31.65 29.15
N ILE A 212 -12.59 -30.55 29.31
CA ILE A 212 -13.79 -30.27 28.53
C ILE A 212 -13.31 -29.95 27.11
N VAL A 213 -13.55 -30.83 26.16
CA VAL A 213 -13.11 -30.63 24.78
C VAL A 213 -14.32 -30.52 23.86
N VAL A 214 -14.39 -29.42 23.13
CA VAL A 214 -15.53 -29.09 22.27
C VAL A 214 -15.02 -28.44 20.98
N LEU A 215 -15.66 -28.72 19.84
CA LEU A 215 -15.28 -28.17 18.53
C LEU A 215 -15.37 -26.63 18.52
N THR A 216 -14.24 -25.95 18.29
CA THR A 216 -14.14 -24.47 18.31
C THR A 216 -13.85 -23.84 16.96
N THR A 217 -13.30 -24.60 15.99
CA THR A 217 -12.96 -24.11 14.65
C THR A 217 -13.41 -25.09 13.58
N LEU A 218 -14.17 -24.61 12.60
CA LEU A 218 -14.68 -25.40 11.48
C LEU A 218 -14.43 -24.67 10.15
N ASN A 219 -13.76 -25.34 9.21
CA ASN A 219 -13.54 -24.84 7.86
C ASN A 219 -14.38 -25.63 6.83
N LEU A 220 -15.29 -24.94 6.14
CA LEU A 220 -16.22 -25.48 5.14
C LEU A 220 -16.07 -24.79 3.77
N SER A 221 -14.97 -24.09 3.52
CA SER A 221 -14.81 -23.34 2.27
C SER A 221 -14.70 -24.23 1.03
N HIS A 222 -15.08 -23.69 -0.13
CA HIS A 222 -15.06 -24.38 -1.42
C HIS A 222 -15.83 -25.72 -1.40
N ASN A 223 -17.08 -25.67 -0.92
CA ASN A 223 -18.00 -26.79 -0.95
C ASN A 223 -19.24 -26.44 -1.80
N GLU A 224 -20.22 -27.33 -1.85
CA GLU A 224 -21.44 -27.20 -2.64
C GLU A 224 -22.65 -26.81 -1.78
N ILE A 225 -22.41 -26.08 -0.68
CA ILE A 225 -23.44 -25.69 0.30
C ILE A 225 -24.31 -24.58 -0.30
N GLY A 226 -25.55 -24.94 -0.61
CA GLY A 226 -26.59 -24.02 -1.05
C GLY A 226 -27.36 -23.40 0.12
N ASN A 227 -28.49 -22.76 -0.18
CA ASN A 227 -29.24 -22.01 0.83
C ASN A 227 -29.86 -22.91 1.91
N ASN A 228 -30.26 -24.15 1.58
CA ASN A 228 -30.83 -25.03 2.61
C ASN A 228 -29.76 -25.52 3.58
N GLY A 229 -28.53 -25.76 3.11
CA GLY A 229 -27.39 -26.10 3.94
C GLY A 229 -27.03 -25.01 4.94
N ILE A 230 -27.02 -23.75 4.49
CA ILE A 230 -26.82 -22.58 5.37
C ILE A 230 -27.96 -22.46 6.40
N GLN A 231 -29.20 -22.77 6.03
CA GLN A 231 -30.33 -22.77 6.96
C GLN A 231 -30.17 -23.84 8.05
N TYR A 232 -29.69 -25.04 7.71
CA TYR A 232 -29.42 -26.07 8.72
C TYR A 232 -28.31 -25.64 9.69
N LEU A 233 -27.22 -25.04 9.19
CA LEU A 233 -26.16 -24.46 10.04
C LEU A 233 -26.72 -23.42 11.03
N TYR A 234 -27.65 -22.58 10.58
CA TYR A 234 -28.30 -21.58 11.42
C TYR A 234 -29.09 -22.21 12.57
N ASP A 235 -29.91 -23.23 12.30
CA ASP A 235 -30.70 -23.89 13.35
C ASP A 235 -29.81 -24.56 14.39
N ALA A 236 -28.64 -25.07 13.98
CA ALA A 236 -27.60 -25.57 14.89
C ALA A 236 -27.00 -24.49 15.79
N PHE A 237 -26.72 -23.30 15.26
CA PHE A 237 -26.04 -22.22 16.00
C PHE A 237 -26.88 -21.48 17.02
N LYS A 238 -28.21 -21.64 16.99
CA LYS A 238 -29.10 -21.11 18.04
C LYS A 238 -28.77 -21.69 19.42
N GLU A 239 -28.41 -22.98 19.45
CA GLU A 239 -28.16 -23.73 20.67
C GLU A 239 -26.66 -24.06 20.89
N ASN A 240 -25.85 -24.02 19.83
CA ASN A 240 -24.40 -24.21 19.94
C ASN A 240 -23.75 -23.09 20.77
N LYS A 241 -22.99 -23.48 21.81
CA LYS A 241 -22.32 -22.56 22.74
C LYS A 241 -20.79 -22.66 22.70
N THR A 242 -20.21 -23.26 21.67
CA THR A 242 -18.80 -23.68 21.69
C THR A 242 -18.01 -23.32 20.45
N LEU A 243 -18.63 -23.17 19.28
CA LEU A 243 -17.91 -22.77 18.07
C LEU A 243 -17.45 -21.31 18.13
N ILE A 244 -16.19 -21.06 17.78
CA ILE A 244 -15.51 -19.76 17.83
C ILE A 244 -15.22 -19.21 16.43
N LYS A 245 -14.84 -20.08 15.48
CA LYS A 245 -14.46 -19.68 14.12
C LYS A 245 -15.15 -20.55 13.06
N LEU A 246 -15.69 -19.90 12.04
CA LEU A 246 -16.34 -20.54 10.90
C LEU A 246 -15.84 -19.94 9.59
N ASN A 247 -15.42 -20.79 8.64
CA ASN A 247 -15.08 -20.37 7.29
C ASN A 247 -16.07 -20.99 6.28
N LEU A 248 -16.75 -20.13 5.51
CA LEU A 248 -17.71 -20.50 4.47
C LEU A 248 -17.31 -20.01 3.08
N GLU A 249 -16.09 -19.49 2.89
CA GLU A 249 -15.60 -18.93 1.61
C GLU A 249 -15.99 -19.80 0.39
N GLU A 250 -16.48 -19.14 -0.67
CA GLU A 250 -16.80 -19.76 -1.96
C GLU A 250 -17.78 -20.96 -1.89
N ASN A 251 -18.98 -20.75 -1.33
CA ASN A 251 -20.10 -21.70 -1.39
C ASN A 251 -21.25 -21.18 -2.27
N PRO A 252 -22.00 -22.04 -2.99
CA PRO A 252 -23.02 -21.64 -3.96
C PRO A 252 -24.32 -21.04 -3.36
N GLY A 253 -24.44 -20.92 -2.03
CA GLY A 253 -25.52 -20.19 -1.36
C GLY A 253 -25.52 -18.69 -1.66
N ARG A 254 -26.35 -18.25 -2.62
CA ARG A 254 -26.35 -16.88 -3.18
C ARG A 254 -27.25 -15.86 -2.47
N TYR A 255 -28.13 -16.25 -1.54
CA TYR A 255 -29.06 -15.30 -0.89
C TYR A 255 -28.66 -14.99 0.56
N CYS A 256 -28.41 -13.72 0.88
CA CYS A 256 -28.01 -13.26 2.24
C CYS A 256 -29.17 -13.11 3.23
N THR A 257 -30.42 -13.37 2.84
CA THR A 257 -31.48 -13.65 3.83
C THR A 257 -31.07 -14.80 4.75
N THR A 258 -30.23 -15.72 4.25
CA THR A 258 -29.67 -16.87 4.97
C THR A 258 -28.37 -16.57 5.72
N VAL A 259 -27.62 -15.54 5.33
CA VAL A 259 -26.39 -15.09 6.06
C VAL A 259 -26.72 -14.07 7.14
N SER A 260 -27.77 -13.27 6.95
CA SER A 260 -28.36 -12.49 8.05
C SER A 260 -28.93 -13.39 9.14
N ALA A 261 -29.34 -14.62 8.80
CA ALA A 261 -29.63 -15.66 9.80
C ALA A 261 -28.35 -16.08 10.56
N ALA A 262 -27.21 -16.25 9.88
CA ALA A 262 -25.92 -16.56 10.54
C ALA A 262 -25.43 -15.44 11.50
N ILE A 263 -25.88 -14.20 11.35
CA ILE A 263 -25.57 -13.08 12.26
C ILE A 263 -26.69 -12.78 13.28
N GLN A 264 -27.82 -13.51 13.26
CA GLN A 264 -28.79 -13.55 14.39
C GLN A 264 -28.26 -14.34 15.60
N ILE A 265 -27.01 -14.07 15.95
CA ILE A 265 -26.31 -14.34 17.19
C ILE A 265 -26.89 -13.42 18.28
N ARG A 266 -28.20 -13.45 18.52
CA ARG A 266 -28.74 -12.84 19.75
C ARG A 266 -28.36 -13.67 20.98
N ASN A 267 -28.13 -14.97 20.80
CA ASN A 267 -27.87 -15.93 21.88
C ASN A 267 -26.52 -16.65 21.80
N ASN A 268 -25.85 -16.71 20.64
CA ASN A 268 -24.55 -17.39 20.52
C ASN A 268 -23.44 -16.51 21.12
N LYS A 269 -22.88 -16.90 22.26
CA LYS A 269 -21.87 -16.08 22.96
C LYS A 269 -20.43 -16.35 22.54
N THR A 270 -20.20 -17.22 21.55
CA THR A 270 -18.86 -17.77 21.28
C THR A 270 -18.30 -17.51 19.90
N LEU A 271 -19.13 -17.33 18.87
CA LEU A 271 -18.66 -17.17 17.48
C LEU A 271 -18.06 -15.78 17.24
N THR A 272 -16.72 -15.70 17.25
CA THR A 272 -15.98 -14.43 17.14
C THR A 272 -15.40 -14.16 15.75
N SER A 273 -15.37 -15.14 14.84
CA SER A 273 -14.79 -14.99 13.49
C SER A 273 -15.62 -15.71 12.43
N ILE A 274 -15.97 -15.00 11.35
CA ILE A 274 -16.69 -15.54 10.19
C ILE A 274 -16.02 -15.09 8.89
N ASP A 275 -15.84 -16.03 7.96
CA ASP A 275 -15.35 -15.76 6.59
C ASP A 275 -16.42 -16.04 5.54
N LEU A 276 -16.77 -15.00 4.76
CA LEU A 276 -17.83 -14.96 3.76
C LEU A 276 -17.33 -14.44 2.40
N ARG A 277 -16.05 -14.65 2.09
CA ARG A 277 -15.47 -14.22 0.80
C ARG A 277 -16.08 -14.98 -0.39
N TRP A 278 -16.10 -14.34 -1.56
CA TRP A 278 -16.48 -14.97 -2.84
C TRP A 278 -17.92 -15.48 -2.99
N HIS A 279 -18.91 -14.85 -2.33
CA HIS A 279 -20.32 -15.25 -2.42
C HIS A 279 -21.18 -14.42 -3.38
N GLN A 280 -20.60 -13.42 -4.05
CA GLN A 280 -21.33 -12.50 -4.93
C GLN A 280 -22.42 -11.65 -4.24
N TYR A 281 -22.31 -11.37 -2.94
CA TYR A 281 -23.32 -10.58 -2.20
C TYR A 281 -23.41 -9.13 -2.67
N GLY A 282 -24.63 -8.61 -2.85
CA GLY A 282 -24.92 -7.23 -3.24
C GLY A 282 -25.37 -6.34 -2.06
N ASP A 283 -25.93 -5.17 -2.38
CA ASP A 283 -26.32 -4.17 -1.38
C ASP A 283 -27.47 -4.62 -0.47
N ASN A 284 -28.44 -5.34 -1.02
CA ASN A 284 -29.62 -5.82 -0.28
C ASN A 284 -29.20 -6.82 0.78
N GLU A 285 -28.27 -7.69 0.41
CA GLU A 285 -27.66 -8.70 1.25
C GLU A 285 -26.94 -8.04 2.43
N ILE A 286 -26.04 -7.11 2.14
CA ILE A 286 -25.25 -6.41 3.16
C ILE A 286 -26.07 -5.52 4.08
N LYS A 287 -27.16 -4.94 3.59
CA LYS A 287 -28.06 -4.15 4.43
C LYS A 287 -28.70 -4.98 5.55
N LEU A 288 -29.08 -6.22 5.25
CA LEU A 288 -29.61 -7.13 6.26
C LEU A 288 -28.52 -7.53 7.27
N LEU A 289 -27.29 -7.79 6.78
CA LEU A 289 -26.12 -8.07 7.62
C LEU A 289 -25.80 -6.93 8.59
N ALA A 290 -25.86 -5.69 8.10
CA ALA A 290 -25.59 -4.47 8.86
C ALA A 290 -26.60 -4.26 10.00
N ASN A 291 -27.90 -4.48 9.73
CA ASN A 291 -28.94 -4.39 10.78
C ASN A 291 -28.66 -5.34 11.95
N GLU A 292 -28.10 -6.51 11.68
CA GLU A 292 -27.77 -7.50 12.71
C GLU A 292 -26.46 -7.17 13.44
N LEU A 293 -25.45 -6.64 12.72
CA LEU A 293 -24.21 -6.15 13.33
C LEU A 293 -24.48 -5.06 14.37
N TYR A 294 -25.47 -4.19 14.18
CA TYR A 294 -25.82 -3.11 15.10
C TYR A 294 -25.95 -3.56 16.58
N ASN A 295 -26.48 -4.77 16.83
CA ASN A 295 -26.71 -5.30 18.20
C ASN A 295 -25.76 -6.43 18.59
N ASN A 296 -24.89 -6.89 17.70
CA ASN A 296 -23.99 -8.00 17.96
C ASN A 296 -22.89 -7.60 18.95
N LYS A 297 -22.66 -8.41 19.99
CA LYS A 297 -21.66 -8.16 21.04
C LYS A 297 -20.57 -9.22 21.14
N VAL A 298 -20.40 -10.05 20.12
CA VAL A 298 -19.55 -11.25 20.18
C VAL A 298 -18.60 -11.33 18.99
N LEU A 299 -19.10 -11.00 17.79
CA LEU A 299 -18.33 -11.08 16.56
C LEU A 299 -17.20 -10.04 16.57
N THR A 300 -15.99 -10.52 16.29
CA THR A 300 -14.76 -9.71 16.26
C THR A 300 -14.12 -9.69 14.87
N ILE A 301 -14.32 -10.69 14.01
CA ILE A 301 -13.71 -10.76 12.68
C ILE A 301 -14.78 -11.13 11.65
N LEU A 302 -14.86 -10.34 10.58
CA LEU A 302 -15.78 -10.54 9.46
C LEU A 302 -15.06 -10.32 8.12
N GLU A 303 -14.97 -11.35 7.29
CA GLU A 303 -14.35 -11.27 5.96
C GLU A 303 -15.43 -11.26 4.86
N LEU A 304 -15.51 -10.18 4.08
CA LEU A 304 -16.52 -9.94 3.03
C LEU A 304 -15.90 -9.62 1.67
N SER A 305 -14.62 -9.95 1.47
CA SER A 305 -13.92 -9.70 0.22
C SER A 305 -14.52 -10.42 -0.98
N TYR A 306 -14.31 -9.85 -2.16
CA TYR A 306 -14.66 -10.42 -3.47
C TYR A 306 -16.15 -10.76 -3.57
N ASN A 307 -16.98 -9.85 -3.06
CA ASN A 307 -18.43 -9.83 -3.23
C ASN A 307 -18.83 -8.73 -4.24
N GLN A 308 -20.12 -8.45 -4.41
CA GLN A 308 -20.67 -7.45 -5.34
C GLN A 308 -21.24 -6.22 -4.62
N ILE A 309 -20.69 -5.90 -3.44
CA ILE A 309 -21.21 -4.82 -2.57
C ILE A 309 -20.89 -3.48 -3.22
N SER A 310 -21.90 -2.64 -3.44
CA SER A 310 -21.77 -1.28 -3.98
C SER A 310 -21.64 -0.24 -2.86
N ASN A 311 -21.47 1.03 -3.24
CA ASN A 311 -21.38 2.15 -2.29
C ASN A 311 -22.60 2.23 -1.36
N ASN A 312 -23.79 1.83 -1.85
CA ASN A 312 -25.01 1.84 -1.05
C ASN A 312 -24.99 0.76 0.06
N GLY A 313 -24.46 -0.42 -0.24
CA GLY A 313 -24.25 -1.48 0.76
C GLY A 313 -23.19 -1.10 1.79
N LEU A 314 -22.12 -0.43 1.36
CA LEU A 314 -21.07 0.08 2.26
C LEU A 314 -21.61 1.13 3.24
N GLN A 315 -22.51 2.02 2.81
CA GLN A 315 -23.16 2.98 3.70
C GLN A 315 -23.97 2.30 4.81
N CYS A 316 -24.65 1.19 4.49
CA CYS A 316 -25.41 0.43 5.49
C CYS A 316 -24.48 -0.18 6.56
N LEU A 317 -23.32 -0.73 6.16
CA LEU A 317 -22.30 -1.24 7.09
C LEU A 317 -21.73 -0.12 7.96
N ASP A 318 -21.43 1.05 7.38
CA ASP A 318 -20.92 2.21 8.12
C ASP A 318 -21.87 2.64 9.25
N ASP A 319 -23.17 2.67 8.98
CA ASP A 319 -24.17 3.03 10.00
C ASP A 319 -24.27 2.01 11.13
N ALA A 320 -24.14 0.71 10.84
CA ALA A 320 -24.13 -0.33 11.85
C ALA A 320 -22.87 -0.33 12.73
N LEU A 321 -21.71 -0.03 12.13
CA LEU A 321 -20.41 -0.04 12.81
C LEU A 321 -20.20 1.17 13.72
N LYS A 322 -20.99 2.25 13.59
CA LYS A 322 -20.99 3.36 14.56
C LYS A 322 -21.42 2.93 15.96
N GLU A 323 -22.29 1.92 16.06
CA GLU A 323 -22.82 1.41 17.33
C GLU A 323 -22.21 0.06 17.74
N ASN A 324 -21.79 -0.77 16.77
CA ASN A 324 -21.10 -2.02 17.07
C ASN A 324 -19.70 -1.77 17.66
N LYS A 325 -19.46 -2.26 18.88
CA LYS A 325 -18.19 -2.06 19.60
C LYS A 325 -17.31 -3.30 19.68
N THR A 326 -17.73 -4.41 19.06
CA THR A 326 -17.07 -5.71 19.22
C THR A 326 -16.35 -6.16 17.97
N LEU A 327 -16.79 -5.70 16.80
CA LEU A 327 -16.14 -6.01 15.54
C LEU A 327 -14.79 -5.31 15.50
N ILE A 328 -13.76 -6.15 15.41
CA ILE A 328 -12.36 -5.80 15.47
C ILE A 328 -11.77 -5.82 14.07
N LYS A 329 -12.15 -6.73 13.18
CA LYS A 329 -11.61 -6.84 11.82
C LYS A 329 -12.75 -6.99 10.81
N LEU A 330 -12.69 -6.19 9.75
CA LEU A 330 -13.61 -6.21 8.62
C LEU A 330 -12.82 -6.11 7.32
N ASN A 331 -12.97 -7.08 6.42
CA ASN A 331 -12.31 -7.08 5.13
C ASN A 331 -13.33 -6.93 4.00
N LEU A 332 -13.12 -5.97 3.10
CA LEU A 332 -14.02 -5.61 2.00
C LEU A 332 -13.32 -5.60 0.63
N GLU A 333 -12.10 -6.14 0.50
CA GLU A 333 -11.32 -6.16 -0.76
C GLU A 333 -12.15 -6.68 -1.94
N GLY A 334 -12.03 -6.12 -3.14
CA GLY A 334 -12.64 -6.72 -4.34
C GLY A 334 -14.17 -6.56 -4.50
N ASN A 335 -14.79 -5.60 -3.81
CA ASN A 335 -16.20 -5.23 -3.96
C ASN A 335 -16.44 -4.08 -4.97
N SER A 336 -17.59 -4.08 -5.65
CA SER A 336 -17.96 -3.12 -6.72
C SER A 336 -18.05 -1.65 -6.25
N GLY A 337 -18.30 -1.43 -4.96
CA GLY A 337 -18.38 -0.14 -4.28
C GLY A 337 -17.05 0.38 -3.74
N SER A 338 -15.94 -0.23 -4.14
CA SER A 338 -14.60 0.21 -3.73
C SER A 338 -14.16 1.55 -4.33
N TYR A 339 -15.06 2.28 -5.01
CA TYR A 339 -14.79 3.56 -5.67
C TYR A 339 -15.53 4.77 -5.05
N TYR A 340 -16.44 4.58 -4.07
CA TYR A 340 -16.78 5.72 -3.20
C TYR A 340 -15.64 5.96 -2.21
N THR A 341 -15.53 7.22 -1.79
CA THR A 341 -14.66 7.81 -0.76
C THR A 341 -14.82 7.22 0.66
N THR A 342 -15.00 5.91 0.82
CA THR A 342 -15.64 5.32 2.01
C THR A 342 -14.91 4.05 2.43
N VAL A 343 -14.06 4.10 3.45
CA VAL A 343 -14.55 4.09 4.83
C VAL A 343 -14.24 5.38 5.59
N SER A 344 -15.00 6.42 5.25
CA SER A 344 -15.13 7.64 6.04
C SER A 344 -16.30 7.43 7.01
N ALA A 345 -16.02 6.88 8.20
CA ALA A 345 -16.60 7.27 9.51
C ALA A 345 -16.54 6.15 10.56
N ALA A 346 -16.82 4.88 10.23
CA ALA A 346 -16.90 3.86 11.28
C ALA A 346 -15.58 3.15 11.64
N ILE A 347 -14.61 3.06 10.73
CA ILE A 347 -13.29 2.44 11.02
C ILE A 347 -12.36 3.35 11.84
N GLN A 348 -12.67 4.64 11.95
CA GLN A 348 -11.95 5.57 12.82
C GLN A 348 -12.35 5.47 14.31
N ILE A 349 -13.39 4.71 14.68
CA ILE A 349 -13.85 4.63 16.06
C ILE A 349 -13.14 3.46 16.77
N ARG A 350 -11.97 3.78 17.34
CA ARG A 350 -11.16 3.03 18.34
C ARG A 350 -10.00 2.20 17.78
N ASN A 351 -8.82 2.82 17.76
CA ASN A 351 -7.49 2.24 17.99
C ASN A 351 -7.33 0.72 17.75
N ASP A 352 -6.54 0.41 16.71
CA ASP A 352 -5.69 -0.79 16.52
C ASP A 352 -6.24 -2.07 15.89
N LYS A 353 -7.45 -2.13 15.30
CA LYS A 353 -8.04 -3.46 15.05
C LYS A 353 -8.54 -3.82 13.63
N ILE A 354 -8.99 -2.89 12.78
CA ILE A 354 -9.59 -3.28 11.48
C ILE A 354 -8.56 -3.26 10.34
N THR A 355 -8.24 -4.43 9.76
CA THR A 355 -7.46 -4.57 8.52
C THR A 355 -8.40 -4.74 7.33
N VAL A 356 -8.47 -3.74 6.45
CA VAL A 356 -9.11 -3.84 5.13
C VAL A 356 -8.00 -4.04 4.08
N PRO A 357 -7.70 -5.26 3.62
CA PRO A 357 -6.75 -5.45 2.53
C PRO A 357 -7.29 -4.79 1.27
N GLY A 358 -6.40 -4.09 0.56
CA GLY A 358 -6.75 -3.26 -0.59
C GLY A 358 -6.85 -1.75 -0.30
N PHE A 359 -6.95 -1.33 0.96
CA PHE A 359 -6.82 0.09 1.37
C PHE A 359 -5.99 0.19 2.65
N SER A 360 -4.73 0.62 2.53
CA SER A 360 -3.94 1.03 3.70
C SER A 360 -4.34 2.44 4.11
N THR A 361 -5.19 2.58 5.12
CA THR A 361 -5.20 3.79 5.95
C THR A 361 -3.94 3.75 6.80
N SER A 362 -3.07 4.74 6.59
CA SER A 362 -1.86 4.99 7.36
C SER A 362 -2.20 5.19 8.85
N ASN A 363 -2.17 4.11 9.63
CA ASN A 363 -1.61 4.20 10.98
C ASN A 363 -0.12 4.48 10.78
N ASN A 364 0.45 5.43 11.53
CA ASN A 364 1.86 5.82 11.53
C ASN A 364 2.85 4.63 11.35
N SER A 365 3.08 4.21 10.12
CA SER A 365 4.32 3.63 9.68
C SER A 365 4.87 4.59 8.64
N ILE A 366 5.99 5.22 9.01
CA ILE A 366 6.90 5.81 8.03
C ILE A 366 7.02 4.79 6.90
N HIS A 367 6.69 5.14 5.65
CA HIS A 367 7.01 4.26 4.52
C HIS A 367 8.53 4.09 4.53
N THR A 368 8.97 2.92 4.97
CA THR A 368 10.37 2.67 5.27
C THR A 368 11.09 2.26 3.99
N LYS A 369 12.26 2.84 3.75
CA LYS A 369 13.18 2.32 2.74
C LYS A 369 13.91 1.14 3.39
N ARG A 370 13.95 -0.03 2.74
CA ARG A 370 14.57 -1.24 3.30
C ARG A 370 15.54 -1.82 2.30
N ALA A 371 16.73 -2.17 2.76
CA ALA A 371 17.74 -2.79 1.90
C ALA A 371 18.24 -4.11 2.49
N LEU A 372 18.33 -5.14 1.64
CA LEU A 372 19.07 -6.37 1.91
C LEU A 372 20.33 -6.38 1.05
N LEU A 373 21.50 -6.43 1.70
CA LEU A 373 22.79 -6.50 1.02
C LEU A 373 23.52 -7.79 1.41
N ILE A 374 23.89 -8.58 0.41
CA ILE A 374 24.63 -9.82 0.62
C ILE A 374 25.97 -9.76 -0.10
N GLY A 375 27.07 -10.00 0.64
CA GLY A 375 28.43 -10.00 0.11
C GLY A 375 29.18 -11.30 0.42
N ASN A 376 29.44 -12.13 -0.59
CA ASN A 376 30.10 -13.43 -0.41
C ASN A 376 31.48 -13.46 -1.09
N ASN A 377 32.53 -13.70 -0.30
CA ASN A 377 33.92 -13.79 -0.76
C ASN A 377 34.55 -15.18 -0.57
N LYS A 378 34.20 -15.87 0.53
CA LYS A 378 34.93 -17.05 1.04
C LYS A 378 34.33 -18.38 0.58
N TYR A 379 34.27 -18.58 -0.73
CA TYR A 379 33.83 -19.84 -1.33
C TYR A 379 34.80 -20.99 -1.02
N LYS A 380 34.28 -22.21 -0.88
CA LYS A 380 35.07 -23.41 -0.56
C LYS A 380 35.60 -24.10 -1.79
N LYS A 381 34.81 -24.14 -2.87
CA LYS A 381 35.17 -24.81 -4.14
C LYS A 381 35.62 -23.81 -5.19
N ASN A 382 34.88 -22.72 -5.38
CA ASN A 382 35.23 -21.68 -6.33
C ASN A 382 36.33 -20.74 -5.80
N SER A 383 36.94 -20.00 -6.72
CA SER A 383 37.91 -18.93 -6.42
C SER A 383 37.34 -17.96 -5.39
N GLN A 384 38.13 -17.64 -4.36
CA GLN A 384 37.75 -16.61 -3.42
C GLN A 384 37.73 -15.24 -4.11
N LEU A 385 36.67 -14.47 -3.84
CA LEU A 385 36.53 -13.10 -4.31
C LEU A 385 37.09 -12.13 -3.27
N GLN A 386 37.58 -10.98 -3.73
CA GLN A 386 38.26 -10.03 -2.85
C GLN A 386 37.34 -8.89 -2.36
N TYR A 387 36.37 -8.44 -3.17
CA TYR A 387 35.70 -7.16 -2.95
C TYR A 387 34.23 -7.24 -2.51
N CYS A 388 33.55 -8.37 -2.66
CA CYS A 388 32.09 -8.42 -2.49
C CYS A 388 31.61 -8.08 -1.06
N ILE A 389 32.41 -8.37 -0.04
CA ILE A 389 32.14 -7.90 1.33
C ILE A 389 32.21 -6.37 1.40
N ASN A 390 33.28 -5.77 0.89
CA ASN A 390 33.45 -4.32 0.88
C ASN A 390 32.33 -3.64 0.08
N ASP A 391 31.92 -4.25 -1.04
CA ASP A 391 30.85 -3.74 -1.88
C ASP A 391 29.52 -3.68 -1.13
N ALA A 392 29.15 -4.76 -0.42
CA ALA A 392 27.96 -4.80 0.41
C ALA A 392 28.04 -3.82 1.59
N GLU A 393 29.17 -3.74 2.29
CA GLU A 393 29.34 -2.86 3.47
C GLU A 393 29.36 -1.38 3.09
N ASP A 394 30.10 -0.99 2.05
CA ASP A 394 30.22 0.41 1.64
C ASP A 394 28.89 0.92 1.04
N LEU A 395 28.16 0.06 0.29
CA LEU A 395 26.82 0.40 -0.20
C LEU A 395 25.80 0.50 0.95
N ALA A 396 25.87 -0.41 1.93
CA ALA A 396 25.04 -0.34 3.13
C ALA A 396 25.24 0.99 3.87
N ASN A 397 26.50 1.42 4.03
CA ASN A 397 26.83 2.69 4.68
C ASN A 397 26.26 3.91 3.92
N LYS A 398 26.25 3.88 2.58
CA LYS A 398 25.64 4.92 1.76
C LYS A 398 24.12 4.94 1.87
N LEU A 399 23.48 3.77 1.80
CA LEU A 399 22.02 3.64 1.90
C LEU A 399 21.50 4.02 3.29
N TYR A 400 22.23 3.65 4.35
CA TYR A 400 21.92 4.03 5.72
C TYR A 400 21.83 5.56 5.90
N LYS A 401 22.72 6.32 5.25
CA LYS A 401 22.73 7.80 5.29
C LYS A 401 21.55 8.47 4.59
N ILE A 402 20.77 7.72 3.80
CA ILE A 402 19.60 8.22 3.07
C ILE A 402 18.32 7.49 3.51
N ASP A 403 18.30 7.10 4.78
CA ASP A 403 17.16 6.55 5.54
C ASP A 403 16.70 5.13 5.13
N PHE A 404 17.62 4.29 4.65
CA PHE A 404 17.34 2.86 4.53
C PHE A 404 17.57 2.12 5.85
N GLU A 405 16.60 1.29 6.24
CA GLU A 405 16.82 0.22 7.20
C GLU A 405 17.62 -0.90 6.52
N ILE A 406 18.79 -1.20 7.08
CA ILE A 406 19.75 -2.13 6.48
C ILE A 406 19.65 -3.51 7.12
N THR A 407 19.50 -4.53 6.28
CA THR A 407 19.82 -5.92 6.61
C THR A 407 21.04 -6.31 5.77
N ILE A 408 22.13 -6.72 6.41
CA ILE A 408 23.36 -7.10 5.72
C ILE A 408 23.79 -8.51 6.15
N GLY A 409 24.32 -9.29 5.21
CA GLY A 409 24.89 -10.60 5.48
C GLY A 409 26.11 -10.89 4.62
N THR A 410 27.18 -11.41 5.22
CA THR A 410 28.45 -11.64 4.54
C THR A 410 28.92 -13.07 4.70
N ASN A 411 29.44 -13.66 3.62
CA ASN A 411 29.91 -15.07 3.59
C ASN A 411 28.89 -16.06 4.13
N LEU A 412 27.69 -16.04 3.57
CA LEU A 412 26.57 -16.85 4.04
C LEU A 412 26.52 -18.22 3.35
N THR A 413 26.27 -19.27 4.13
CA THR A 413 25.89 -20.59 3.59
C THR A 413 24.48 -20.56 3.00
N TYR A 414 24.07 -21.62 2.29
CA TYR A 414 22.72 -21.72 1.72
C TYR A 414 21.63 -21.46 2.77
N GLU A 415 21.67 -22.18 3.90
CA GLU A 415 20.68 -22.06 4.99
C GLU A 415 20.66 -20.64 5.59
N GLN A 416 21.81 -19.98 5.66
CA GLN A 416 21.91 -18.61 6.18
C GLN A 416 21.37 -17.59 5.18
N MET A 417 21.64 -17.78 3.88
CA MET A 417 21.08 -16.94 2.81
C MET A 417 19.57 -17.08 2.73
N ASP A 418 19.05 -18.30 2.78
CA ASP A 418 17.60 -18.55 2.76
C ASP A 418 16.92 -17.91 3.98
N ARG A 419 17.47 -18.13 5.18
CA ARG A 419 16.94 -17.53 6.42
C ARG A 419 16.98 -16.01 6.42
N ILE A 420 18.08 -15.37 5.98
CA ILE A 420 18.17 -13.90 5.99
C ILE A 420 17.21 -13.29 4.96
N ILE A 421 17.02 -13.95 3.81
CA ILE A 421 16.06 -13.51 2.78
C ILE A 421 14.63 -13.66 3.30
N GLU A 422 14.27 -14.78 3.92
CA GLU A 422 12.93 -14.96 4.52
C GLU A 422 12.67 -13.94 5.64
N THR A 423 13.64 -13.78 6.55
CA THR A 423 13.53 -12.80 7.64
C THR A 423 13.41 -11.38 7.11
N PHE A 424 14.12 -11.05 6.03
CA PHE A 424 13.98 -9.75 5.37
C PHE A 424 12.61 -9.60 4.70
N ASN A 425 12.14 -10.62 3.99
CA ASN A 425 10.82 -10.61 3.33
C ASN A 425 9.68 -10.43 4.34
N ASP A 426 9.78 -11.04 5.51
CA ASP A 426 8.82 -10.89 6.60
C ASP A 426 8.75 -9.45 7.13
N LYS A 427 9.88 -8.72 7.10
CA LYS A 427 9.94 -7.31 7.49
C LYS A 427 9.39 -6.34 6.46
N ILE A 428 9.24 -6.75 5.19
CA ILE A 428 8.71 -5.89 4.13
C ILE A 428 7.22 -5.67 4.38
N ASN A 429 6.85 -4.40 4.55
CA ASN A 429 5.46 -3.96 4.60
C ASN A 429 5.00 -3.47 3.21
N PRO A 430 3.71 -3.62 2.89
CA PRO A 430 3.14 -3.04 1.69
C PRO A 430 3.44 -1.53 1.60
N GLY A 431 3.92 -1.06 0.46
CA GLY A 431 4.31 0.33 0.23
C GLY A 431 5.77 0.68 0.56
N ASP A 432 6.54 -0.20 1.19
CA ASP A 432 7.99 0.02 1.40
C ASP A 432 8.74 0.18 0.07
N LEU A 433 9.79 0.99 0.05
CA LEU A 433 10.77 1.00 -1.04
C LEU A 433 11.84 -0.05 -0.71
N VAL A 434 11.96 -1.08 -1.54
CA VAL A 434 12.84 -2.22 -1.27
C VAL A 434 14.03 -2.24 -2.22
N LEU A 435 15.24 -2.39 -1.68
CA LEU A 435 16.46 -2.61 -2.44
C LEU A 435 17.08 -3.97 -2.06
N PHE A 436 17.33 -4.82 -3.04
CA PHE A 436 18.09 -6.05 -2.88
C PHE A 436 19.39 -5.94 -3.65
N PHE A 437 20.52 -6.13 -2.97
CA PHE A 437 21.85 -6.13 -3.55
C PHE A 437 22.56 -7.45 -3.23
N PHE A 438 23.17 -8.05 -4.26
CA PHE A 438 24.01 -9.22 -4.11
C PHE A 438 25.34 -9.02 -4.83
N ALA A 439 26.43 -9.19 -4.10
CA ALA A 439 27.79 -9.27 -4.62
C ALA A 439 28.38 -10.65 -4.28
N GLY A 440 28.84 -11.37 -5.29
CA GLY A 440 29.40 -12.71 -5.12
C GLY A 440 29.33 -13.55 -6.40
N HIS A 441 29.50 -14.86 -6.26
CA HIS A 441 29.32 -15.77 -7.38
C HIS A 441 27.85 -15.95 -7.79
N GLY A 442 27.59 -15.89 -9.09
CA GLY A 442 26.30 -16.18 -9.70
C GLY A 442 26.41 -17.21 -10.82
N CYS A 443 25.37 -18.02 -11.01
CA CYS A 443 25.29 -19.04 -12.05
C CYS A 443 23.96 -18.95 -12.81
N GLN A 444 23.95 -19.35 -14.07
CA GLN A 444 22.74 -19.45 -14.88
C GLN A 444 22.49 -20.92 -15.28
N TRP A 445 21.31 -21.44 -14.96
CA TRP A 445 20.85 -22.76 -15.41
C TRP A 445 19.39 -22.71 -15.85
N SER A 446 19.05 -23.36 -16.97
CA SER A 446 17.67 -23.39 -17.51
C SER A 446 16.99 -22.01 -17.61
N HIS A 447 17.75 -21.00 -18.08
CA HIS A 447 17.32 -19.58 -18.15
C HIS A 447 17.00 -18.89 -16.82
N LEU A 448 17.29 -19.52 -15.68
CA LEU A 448 17.17 -18.94 -14.34
C LEU A 448 18.54 -18.54 -13.80
N ASN A 449 18.54 -17.51 -12.96
CA ASN A 449 19.74 -16.99 -12.28
C ASN A 449 19.77 -17.46 -10.83
N PHE A 450 20.90 -18.02 -10.43
CA PHE A 450 21.16 -18.52 -9.08
C PHE A 450 22.31 -17.76 -8.42
N LEU A 451 22.08 -17.31 -7.19
CA LEU A 451 23.06 -16.65 -6.33
C LEU A 451 23.75 -17.72 -5.47
N MET A 452 25.08 -17.78 -5.51
CA MET A 452 25.84 -18.88 -4.93
C MET A 452 26.20 -18.60 -3.46
N PRO A 453 25.91 -19.54 -2.54
CA PRO A 453 26.38 -19.48 -1.16
C PRO A 453 27.83 -19.95 -1.02
N ILE A 454 28.46 -19.68 0.13
CA ILE A 454 29.88 -20.02 0.36
C ILE A 454 30.16 -21.52 0.56
N ASP A 455 29.15 -22.33 0.90
CA ASP A 455 29.23 -23.79 0.98
C ASP A 455 28.96 -24.47 -0.38
N ASP A 456 29.57 -23.90 -1.41
CA ASP A 456 29.45 -24.29 -2.83
C ASP A 456 30.09 -25.65 -3.14
N ASP A 457 30.90 -26.20 -2.24
CA ASP A 457 31.39 -27.58 -2.28
C ASP A 457 30.26 -28.63 -2.26
N ARG A 458 29.08 -28.23 -1.75
CA ARG A 458 27.85 -29.02 -1.73
C ARG A 458 27.10 -29.02 -3.07
N ILE A 459 27.49 -28.19 -4.03
CA ILE A 459 26.85 -28.06 -5.34
C ILE A 459 27.74 -28.76 -6.38
N LYS A 460 27.35 -29.97 -6.76
CA LYS A 460 28.13 -30.84 -7.67
C LYS A 460 27.48 -30.99 -9.03
N THR A 461 26.16 -30.91 -9.10
CA THR A 461 25.34 -31.11 -10.29
C THR A 461 24.44 -29.90 -10.56
N ASN A 462 23.87 -29.82 -11.76
CA ASN A 462 22.89 -28.77 -12.08
C ASN A 462 21.60 -28.88 -11.25
N THR A 463 21.21 -30.10 -10.85
CA THR A 463 20.06 -30.32 -9.97
C THR A 463 20.32 -29.79 -8.56
N ASP A 464 21.58 -29.86 -8.08
CA ASP A 464 21.94 -29.27 -6.79
C ASP A 464 21.75 -27.75 -6.76
N LEU A 465 21.83 -27.04 -7.90
CA LEU A 465 21.59 -25.59 -7.95
C LEU A 465 20.16 -25.23 -7.54
N GLU A 466 19.17 -26.05 -7.91
CA GLU A 466 17.75 -25.79 -7.61
C GLU A 466 17.44 -25.90 -6.12
N TYR A 467 18.18 -26.74 -5.39
CA TYR A 467 17.95 -27.02 -3.98
C TYR A 467 18.98 -26.38 -3.03
N ARG A 468 20.13 -25.92 -3.55
CA ARG A 468 21.27 -25.47 -2.73
C ARG A 468 21.84 -24.12 -3.14
N ALA A 469 21.23 -23.44 -4.10
CA ALA A 469 21.51 -22.05 -4.43
C ALA A 469 20.22 -21.20 -4.42
N ILE A 470 20.35 -19.89 -4.33
CA ILE A 470 19.18 -18.99 -4.25
C ILE A 470 18.75 -18.57 -5.64
N ASN A 471 17.52 -18.90 -6.03
CA ASN A 471 16.94 -18.43 -7.29
C ASN A 471 16.56 -16.94 -7.20
N ALA A 472 17.21 -16.10 -8.02
CA ALA A 472 17.03 -14.66 -8.00
C ALA A 472 15.62 -14.22 -8.47
N GLN A 473 15.03 -14.93 -9.43
CA GLN A 473 13.68 -14.64 -9.94
C GLN A 473 12.62 -14.95 -8.88
N VAL A 474 12.75 -16.10 -8.21
CA VAL A 474 11.87 -16.47 -7.09
C VAL A 474 12.03 -15.47 -5.93
N THR A 475 13.25 -14.99 -5.66
CA THR A 475 13.47 -13.97 -4.63
C THR A 475 12.78 -12.65 -4.97
N LEU A 476 12.85 -12.20 -6.22
CA LEU A 476 12.11 -11.03 -6.69
C LEU A 476 10.59 -11.23 -6.57
N GLU A 477 10.08 -12.41 -6.92
CA GLU A 477 8.65 -12.77 -6.77
C GLU A 477 8.20 -12.73 -5.31
N LYS A 478 8.98 -13.31 -4.39
CA LYS A 478 8.71 -13.24 -2.95
C LYS A 478 8.63 -11.80 -2.46
N ILE A 479 9.58 -10.95 -2.87
CA ILE A 479 9.59 -9.52 -2.51
C ILE A 479 8.38 -8.79 -3.11
N ILE A 480 8.05 -9.03 -4.38
CA ILE A 480 6.90 -8.38 -5.04
C ILE A 480 5.56 -8.82 -4.44
N ASN A 481 5.45 -10.06 -3.97
CA ASN A 481 4.27 -10.56 -3.27
C ASN A 481 3.99 -9.82 -1.95
N ARG A 482 4.99 -9.14 -1.38
CA ARG A 482 4.83 -8.23 -0.22
C ARG A 482 4.25 -6.85 -0.58
N ARG A 483 4.01 -6.58 -1.88
CA ARG A 483 3.45 -5.34 -2.44
C ARG A 483 4.26 -4.07 -2.11
N PRO A 484 5.59 -4.03 -2.34
CA PRO A 484 6.40 -2.82 -2.15
C PRO A 484 5.99 -1.70 -3.12
N SER A 485 6.25 -0.43 -2.78
CA SER A 485 5.99 0.71 -3.67
C SER A 485 6.90 0.71 -4.90
N ALA A 486 8.12 0.20 -4.76
CA ALA A 486 9.01 -0.24 -5.83
C ALA A 486 10.03 -1.26 -5.28
N ALA A 487 10.49 -2.17 -6.14
CA ALA A 487 11.56 -3.12 -5.80
C ALA A 487 12.77 -2.92 -6.74
N ILE A 488 13.95 -2.68 -6.17
CA ILE A 488 15.19 -2.43 -6.90
C ILE A 488 16.12 -3.61 -6.64
N PHE A 489 16.43 -4.38 -7.69
CA PHE A 489 17.35 -5.52 -7.66
C PHE A 489 18.66 -5.13 -8.36
N LEU A 490 19.77 -5.17 -7.63
CA LEU A 490 21.11 -4.88 -8.15
C LEU A 490 22.01 -6.10 -7.96
N LEU A 491 22.47 -6.68 -9.06
CA LEU A 491 23.25 -7.92 -9.06
C LEU A 491 24.67 -7.65 -9.56
N ASP A 492 25.62 -7.65 -8.63
CA ASP A 492 27.07 -7.52 -8.87
C ASP A 492 27.74 -8.89 -8.82
N CYS A 493 27.38 -9.74 -9.80
CA CYS A 493 27.79 -11.14 -9.81
C CYS A 493 29.07 -11.37 -10.62
N TYR A 494 30.04 -12.03 -9.99
CA TYR A 494 31.21 -12.63 -10.62
C TYR A 494 30.90 -14.07 -11.06
N ARG A 495 31.00 -14.46 -12.34
CA ARG A 495 30.77 -15.87 -12.70
C ARG A 495 32.05 -16.69 -12.66
N ASN A 496 31.96 -17.91 -12.12
CA ASN A 496 32.89 -19.01 -12.38
C ASN A 496 32.13 -20.23 -12.95
N SER A 497 32.80 -21.01 -13.81
CA SER A 497 32.21 -21.85 -14.86
C SER A 497 32.14 -23.36 -14.54
N PHE A 498 32.19 -23.78 -13.28
CA PHE A 498 32.49 -25.19 -12.96
C PHE A 498 31.30 -26.16 -12.81
N VAL A 499 30.04 -25.70 -12.75
CA VAL A 499 28.86 -26.61 -12.74
C VAL A 499 28.09 -26.56 -14.07
N CYS A 500 28.27 -25.50 -14.86
CA CYS A 500 27.64 -25.31 -16.16
C CYS A 500 28.67 -25.26 -17.29
N GLU A 501 29.33 -26.39 -17.58
CA GLU A 501 30.24 -26.54 -18.73
C GLU A 501 29.52 -26.76 -20.07
N SER A 502 28.20 -26.93 -20.08
CA SER A 502 27.46 -27.38 -21.29
C SER A 502 26.66 -26.30 -22.02
N SER A 503 26.81 -25.01 -21.72
CA SER A 503 26.01 -23.96 -22.37
C SER A 503 26.89 -22.80 -22.86
N ASN A 504 26.83 -22.54 -24.18
CA ASN A 504 27.53 -21.45 -24.91
C ASN A 504 27.10 -20.01 -24.51
N PHE A 505 26.57 -19.81 -23.30
CA PHE A 505 26.01 -18.54 -22.83
C PHE A 505 26.86 -18.00 -21.66
N ASN A 506 27.44 -16.81 -21.83
CA ASN A 506 28.51 -16.27 -20.98
C ASN A 506 28.02 -15.29 -19.89
N GLY A 507 26.96 -15.52 -19.14
CA GLY A 507 26.52 -14.53 -18.13
C GLY A 507 25.21 -14.89 -17.44
N LEU A 508 24.65 -14.00 -16.61
CA LEU A 508 23.29 -14.16 -16.11
C LEU A 508 22.27 -13.99 -17.24
N SER A 509 21.16 -14.74 -17.20
CA SER A 509 20.03 -14.56 -18.10
C SER A 509 19.28 -13.27 -17.78
N ASN A 510 18.56 -12.74 -18.77
CA ASN A 510 17.64 -11.64 -18.52
C ASN A 510 16.54 -12.10 -17.57
N MET A 511 16.37 -11.39 -16.46
CA MET A 511 15.23 -11.58 -15.56
C MET A 511 14.01 -10.83 -16.09
N ARG A 512 12.81 -11.36 -15.81
CA ARG A 512 11.57 -10.71 -16.19
C ARG A 512 11.17 -9.71 -15.09
N PRO A 513 11.11 -8.40 -15.38
CA PRO A 513 10.60 -7.45 -14.41
C PRO A 513 9.10 -7.71 -14.22
N ILE A 514 8.70 -7.83 -12.97
CA ILE A 514 7.31 -8.06 -12.54
C ILE A 514 6.91 -6.98 -11.53
N GLY A 515 5.62 -6.67 -11.46
CA GLY A 515 5.12 -5.57 -10.62
C GLY A 515 5.77 -4.23 -10.96
N HIS A 516 6.15 -3.47 -9.93
CA HIS A 516 6.83 -2.18 -10.04
C HIS A 516 8.32 -2.35 -9.68
N SER A 517 9.11 -2.99 -10.55
CA SER A 517 10.51 -3.34 -10.27
C SER A 517 11.52 -2.76 -11.24
N PHE A 518 12.75 -2.62 -10.76
CA PHE A 518 13.95 -2.26 -11.51
C PHE A 518 15.04 -3.30 -11.26
N ILE A 519 15.64 -3.85 -12.31
CA ILE A 519 16.69 -4.86 -12.23
C ILE A 519 17.93 -4.31 -12.94
N GLY A 520 19.04 -4.20 -12.21
CA GLY A 520 20.35 -3.78 -12.71
C GLY A 520 21.37 -4.92 -12.56
N PHE A 521 22.13 -5.16 -13.62
CA PHE A 521 23.23 -6.12 -13.65
C PHE A 521 24.54 -5.37 -13.88
N ALA A 522 25.60 -5.77 -13.19
CA ALA A 522 26.94 -5.20 -13.36
C ALA A 522 27.53 -5.35 -14.78
N MET A 523 26.94 -6.19 -15.63
CA MET A 523 27.34 -6.36 -17.03
C MET A 523 26.18 -6.81 -17.94
N THR A 524 26.32 -6.59 -19.25
CA THR A 524 25.47 -7.18 -20.29
C THR A 524 25.41 -8.70 -20.20
N ALA A 525 24.22 -9.28 -20.40
CA ALA A 525 24.05 -10.72 -20.56
C ALA A 525 25.10 -11.27 -21.53
N ASN A 526 25.74 -12.36 -21.15
CA ASN A 526 26.81 -13.03 -21.92
C ASN A 526 28.23 -12.40 -21.88
N LYS A 527 28.62 -11.59 -20.87
CA LYS A 527 30.03 -11.19 -20.63
C LYS A 527 30.45 -11.22 -19.13
N VAL A 528 31.78 -11.26 -18.85
CA VAL A 528 32.41 -11.34 -17.50
C VAL A 528 32.89 -9.97 -17.00
N ALA A 529 32.50 -9.58 -15.78
CA ALA A 529 32.89 -8.30 -15.17
C ALA A 529 34.40 -8.21 -14.89
N LEU A 530 34.98 -7.01 -14.89
CA LEU A 530 36.38 -6.71 -14.51
C LEU A 530 36.52 -6.42 -13.00
N ASP A 531 37.54 -7.00 -12.37
CA ASP A 531 37.56 -7.20 -10.90
C ASP A 531 38.22 -6.05 -10.15
N LYS A 532 38.67 -5.02 -10.85
CA LYS A 532 39.36 -3.89 -10.24
C LYS A 532 38.89 -2.59 -10.84
N SER A 533 38.28 -1.77 -10.00
CA SER A 533 38.32 -0.31 -10.19
C SER A 533 39.75 0.19 -9.92
N LYS A 534 40.13 1.30 -10.55
CA LYS A 534 41.42 1.98 -10.31
C LYS A 534 41.64 2.37 -8.84
N ASN A 535 40.57 2.45 -8.04
CA ASN A 535 40.59 2.85 -6.63
C ASN A 535 40.72 1.67 -5.63
N GLY A 536 40.71 0.42 -6.11
CA GLY A 536 41.24 -0.77 -5.40
C GLY A 536 40.46 -1.33 -4.19
N ARG A 537 39.43 -0.65 -3.67
CA ARG A 537 38.64 -1.14 -2.51
C ARG A 537 37.38 -1.93 -2.89
N ASN A 538 36.71 -1.53 -3.97
CA ASN A 538 35.42 -2.05 -4.42
C ASN A 538 35.49 -2.57 -5.86
N GLY A 539 34.59 -3.50 -6.18
CA GLY A 539 34.36 -3.97 -7.55
C GLY A 539 33.98 -2.81 -8.48
N LEU A 540 34.23 -2.96 -9.79
CA LEU A 540 34.06 -1.87 -10.76
C LEU A 540 32.63 -1.30 -10.74
N PHE A 541 31.60 -2.16 -10.76
CA PHE A 541 30.20 -1.72 -10.73
C PHE A 541 29.88 -0.95 -9.45
N THR A 542 30.19 -1.54 -8.30
CA THR A 542 29.91 -0.91 -7.00
C THR A 542 30.69 0.41 -6.83
N SER A 543 31.93 0.50 -7.31
CA SER A 543 32.73 1.73 -7.22
C SER A 543 32.09 2.94 -7.93
N HIS A 544 31.41 2.71 -9.05
CA HIS A 544 30.65 3.75 -9.76
C HIS A 544 29.25 3.95 -9.16
N LEU A 545 28.62 2.89 -8.66
CA LEU A 545 27.34 2.98 -7.96
C LEU A 545 27.44 3.89 -6.72
N LEU A 546 28.50 3.74 -5.92
CA LEU A 546 28.75 4.54 -4.71
C LEU A 546 28.91 6.05 -4.99
N GLN A 547 29.24 6.44 -6.23
CA GLN A 547 29.35 7.85 -6.63
C GLN A 547 27.98 8.50 -6.87
N HIS A 548 26.94 7.70 -7.14
CA HIS A 548 25.63 8.18 -7.59
C HIS A 548 24.46 7.80 -6.68
N ILE A 549 24.54 6.67 -5.96
CA ILE A 549 23.42 6.07 -5.21
C ILE A 549 22.80 7.00 -4.14
N ASP A 550 23.61 7.87 -3.54
CA ASP A 550 23.21 8.84 -2.52
C ASP A 550 23.11 10.27 -3.04
N GLN A 551 23.22 10.49 -4.36
CA GLN A 551 23.04 11.83 -4.91
C GLN A 551 21.56 12.25 -4.83
N PRO A 552 21.29 13.48 -4.36
CA PRO A 552 19.92 13.93 -4.16
C PRO A 552 19.16 14.04 -5.49
N ASN A 553 17.89 13.66 -5.46
CA ASN A 553 16.91 13.87 -6.54
C ASN A 553 17.25 13.20 -7.88
N LEU A 554 18.15 12.20 -7.88
CA LEU A 554 18.32 11.32 -9.03
C LEU A 554 17.36 10.14 -8.95
N THR A 555 16.73 9.84 -10.07
CA THR A 555 15.96 8.59 -10.23
C THR A 555 16.91 7.40 -10.33
N ILE A 556 16.44 6.20 -9.98
CA ILE A 556 17.22 4.96 -10.15
C ILE A 556 17.69 4.75 -11.60
N GLY A 557 16.93 5.23 -12.59
CA GLY A 557 17.31 5.22 -13.99
C GLY A 557 18.50 6.15 -14.31
N GLU A 558 18.51 7.35 -13.74
CA GLU A 558 19.60 8.33 -13.88
C GLU A 558 20.86 7.90 -13.12
N ILE A 559 20.70 7.32 -11.92
CA ILE A 559 21.80 6.72 -11.15
C ILE A 559 22.50 5.66 -12.02
N MET A 560 21.74 4.72 -12.56
CA MET A 560 22.29 3.65 -13.40
C MET A 560 22.87 4.17 -14.73
N TYR A 561 22.35 5.27 -15.27
CA TYR A 561 22.95 5.94 -16.42
C TYR A 561 24.34 6.51 -16.10
N GLY A 562 24.49 7.16 -14.93
CA GLY A 562 25.79 7.62 -14.41
C GLY A 562 26.78 6.47 -14.25
N VAL A 563 26.34 5.36 -13.63
CA VAL A 563 27.14 4.14 -13.46
C VAL A 563 27.59 3.58 -14.81
N CYS A 564 26.69 3.48 -15.79
CA CYS A 564 27.05 3.02 -17.14
C CYS A 564 28.14 3.88 -17.78
N ASN A 565 28.00 5.21 -17.72
CA ASN A 565 28.97 6.11 -18.32
C ASN A 565 30.34 6.04 -17.62
N GLY A 566 30.35 5.97 -16.29
CA GLY A 566 31.58 5.84 -15.51
C GLY A 566 32.35 4.57 -15.85
N MET A 567 31.65 3.43 -15.92
CA MET A 567 32.26 2.15 -16.27
C MET A 567 32.76 2.10 -17.71
N MET A 568 31.97 2.58 -18.69
CA MET A 568 32.41 2.63 -20.09
C MET A 568 33.67 3.48 -20.26
N ASN A 569 33.77 4.61 -19.54
CA ASN A 569 34.98 5.45 -19.57
C ASN A 569 36.19 4.75 -18.95
N GLU A 570 36.01 4.00 -17.86
CA GLU A 570 37.12 3.33 -17.17
C GLU A 570 37.63 2.09 -17.91
N THR A 571 36.74 1.38 -18.61
CA THR A 571 37.07 0.14 -19.34
C THR A 571 37.22 0.36 -20.84
N ASN A 572 37.40 1.59 -21.34
CA ASN A 572 37.47 1.89 -22.78
C ASN A 572 36.32 1.28 -23.61
N ASN A 573 35.09 1.36 -23.10
CA ASN A 573 33.84 0.80 -23.65
C ASN A 573 33.68 -0.73 -23.57
N ASP A 574 34.54 -1.46 -22.84
CA ASP A 574 34.44 -2.91 -22.74
C ASP A 574 33.31 -3.43 -21.83
N GLN A 575 32.90 -2.66 -20.81
CA GLN A 575 31.87 -3.05 -19.85
C GLN A 575 30.77 -1.99 -19.73
N CYS A 576 29.52 -2.41 -19.97
CA CYS A 576 28.33 -1.59 -19.75
C CYS A 576 27.31 -2.41 -18.92
N PRO A 577 26.84 -1.88 -17.77
CA PRO A 577 25.75 -2.45 -16.99
C PRO A 577 24.48 -2.61 -17.82
N PHE A 578 23.75 -3.68 -17.58
CA PHE A 578 22.46 -3.93 -18.21
C PHE A 578 21.33 -3.63 -17.23
N ARG A 579 20.22 -3.08 -17.74
CA ARG A 579 19.05 -2.74 -16.93
C ARG A 579 17.75 -3.18 -17.59
N VAL A 580 16.83 -3.67 -16.78
CA VAL A 580 15.45 -3.98 -17.18
C VAL A 580 14.50 -3.38 -16.15
N SER A 581 13.43 -2.73 -16.58
CA SER A 581 12.53 -1.99 -15.69
C SER A 581 11.08 -2.18 -16.10
N SER A 582 10.20 -2.38 -15.11
CA SER A 582 8.74 -2.26 -15.23
C SER A 582 8.20 -1.07 -14.42
N LEU A 583 9.07 -0.15 -13.99
CA LEU A 583 8.68 1.05 -13.26
C LEU A 583 7.73 1.91 -14.12
N ARG A 584 6.59 2.29 -13.53
CA ARG A 584 5.53 3.12 -14.13
C ARG A 584 5.59 4.57 -13.69
N ARG A 585 6.36 4.84 -12.63
CA ARG A 585 6.64 6.18 -12.08
C ARG A 585 8.12 6.29 -11.74
N LYS A 586 8.61 7.53 -11.64
CA LYS A 586 9.98 7.81 -11.20
C LYS A 586 10.17 7.33 -9.76
N VAL A 587 11.31 6.70 -9.48
CA VAL A 587 11.69 6.21 -8.15
C VAL A 587 13.01 6.86 -7.78
N TYR A 588 13.03 7.55 -6.64
CA TYR A 588 14.19 8.26 -6.11
C TYR A 588 14.68 7.52 -4.85
N LEU A 589 15.99 7.31 -4.75
CA LEU A 589 16.60 6.68 -3.57
C LEU A 589 16.87 7.71 -2.46
N ASN A 590 17.43 8.85 -2.84
CA ASN A 590 17.68 10.01 -1.99
C ASN A 590 16.86 11.20 -2.49
N GLN A 591 15.55 11.19 -2.23
CA GLN A 591 14.71 12.36 -2.51
C GLN A 591 14.96 13.40 -1.41
N GLN A 592 15.62 14.49 -1.76
CA GLN A 592 15.84 15.60 -0.85
C GLN A 592 15.01 16.79 -1.33
N PHE A 593 14.07 17.19 -0.49
CA PHE A 593 13.28 18.39 -0.70
C PHE A 593 14.14 19.59 -0.28
N PRO A 594 14.41 20.54 -1.19
CA PRO A 594 15.30 21.64 -0.85
C PRO A 594 14.64 22.58 0.16
N ILE A 595 15.42 22.97 1.17
CA ILE A 595 15.05 23.97 2.17
C ILE A 595 14.81 25.29 1.42
N GLY A 596 13.61 25.84 1.60
CA GLY A 596 13.13 27.03 0.89
C GLY A 596 11.70 26.83 0.39
N GLN A 597 10.74 27.09 1.27
CA GLN A 597 9.29 27.15 1.03
C GLN A 597 8.54 25.84 0.67
N SER A 598 9.18 24.68 0.54
CA SER A 598 8.46 23.38 0.38
C SER A 598 8.46 22.46 1.61
N ILE A 599 9.03 22.90 2.74
CA ILE A 599 8.84 22.22 4.06
C ILE A 599 7.48 22.57 4.67
N LEU A 600 6.74 23.50 4.06
CA LEU A 600 5.38 23.76 4.43
C LEU A 600 4.55 22.50 4.11
N LEU A 601 4.11 21.81 5.19
CA LEU A 601 2.80 21.15 5.32
C LEU A 601 2.74 19.62 5.49
N ASN A 602 3.69 18.95 6.15
CA ASN A 602 3.43 17.56 6.64
C ASN A 602 2.19 17.44 7.58
N HIS A 603 1.60 18.56 8.01
CA HIS A 603 0.40 18.62 8.86
C HIS A 603 -0.92 18.94 8.11
N ILE A 604 -0.89 19.29 6.82
CA ILE A 604 -2.12 19.49 6.02
C ILE A 604 -2.40 18.26 5.17
N ASN A 605 -3.22 17.37 5.72
CA ASN A 605 -3.82 16.25 5.01
C ASN A 605 -5.09 16.67 4.24
N ILE A 606 -5.60 15.78 3.37
CA ILE A 606 -6.82 15.98 2.57
C ILE A 606 -8.04 16.39 3.42
N ASN A 607 -8.13 15.90 4.67
CA ASN A 607 -9.23 16.17 5.59
C ASN A 607 -8.96 17.28 6.60
N THR A 608 -7.84 18.00 6.48
CA THR A 608 -7.52 19.09 7.42
C THR A 608 -8.65 20.10 7.43
N LYS A 609 -9.18 20.33 8.62
CA LYS A 609 -10.16 21.37 8.90
C LYS A 609 -9.51 22.38 9.81
N TRP A 610 -9.75 23.64 9.51
CA TRP A 610 -9.39 24.73 10.38
C TRP A 610 -10.58 25.09 11.24
N ARG A 611 -10.31 25.53 12.47
CA ARG A 611 -11.31 26.16 13.32
C ARG A 611 -11.97 27.27 12.53
N ARG A 612 -13.30 27.37 12.61
CA ARG A 612 -14.04 28.39 11.83
C ARG A 612 -13.83 29.82 12.34
N HIS A 613 -13.43 29.97 13.61
CA HIS A 613 -13.17 31.24 14.24
C HIS A 613 -11.67 31.49 14.30
N GLY A 614 -11.24 32.58 13.67
CA GLY A 614 -9.86 33.03 13.65
C GLY A 614 -9.49 33.82 14.89
N ILE A 615 -8.20 33.81 15.20
CA ILE A 615 -7.56 34.60 16.23
C ILE A 615 -6.89 35.78 15.52
N THR A 616 -7.17 37.01 15.96
CA THR A 616 -6.49 38.18 15.41
C THR A 616 -5.05 38.21 15.93
N MET A 617 -4.08 38.06 15.02
CA MET A 617 -2.66 38.01 15.35
C MET A 617 -2.00 39.38 15.34
N ALA A 618 -2.41 40.22 14.38
CA ALA A 618 -1.87 41.56 14.19
C ALA A 618 -2.99 42.50 13.71
N GLY A 619 -2.97 43.75 14.18
CA GLY A 619 -3.98 44.76 13.85
C GLY A 619 -5.32 44.52 14.56
N GLY A 620 -6.41 45.00 13.96
CA GLY A 620 -7.76 44.88 14.54
C GLY A 620 -8.13 45.94 15.58
N ASN A 621 -7.26 46.92 15.85
CA ASN A 621 -7.51 48.06 16.76
C ASN A 621 -7.86 49.35 15.99
N GLY A 622 -8.68 49.21 14.95
CA GLY A 622 -8.98 50.29 13.99
C GLY A 622 -7.91 50.43 12.90
N HIS A 623 -8.17 51.33 11.95
CA HIS A 623 -7.21 51.69 10.91
C HIS A 623 -6.32 52.84 11.37
N GLY A 624 -5.05 52.82 10.98
CA GLY A 624 -4.11 53.88 11.28
C GLY A 624 -2.68 53.39 11.24
N ASN A 625 -1.74 54.25 11.63
CA ASN A 625 -0.30 54.00 11.63
C ASN A 625 0.30 53.90 13.05
N GLN A 626 -0.53 53.93 14.09
CA GLN A 626 -0.09 53.78 15.48
C GLN A 626 0.32 52.32 15.77
N LEU A 627 0.92 52.09 16.94
CA LEU A 627 1.25 50.74 17.40
C LEU A 627 0.00 49.85 17.40
N ASN A 628 0.13 48.64 16.86
CA ASN A 628 -0.92 47.65 16.71
C ASN A 628 -2.13 48.12 15.86
N GLN A 629 -1.89 49.06 14.94
CA GLN A 629 -2.82 49.44 13.87
C GLN A 629 -2.21 49.14 12.51
N LEU A 630 -3.03 48.59 11.62
CA LEU A 630 -2.70 48.42 10.22
C LEU A 630 -3.66 49.29 9.39
N PHE A 631 -3.29 49.59 8.16
CA PHE A 631 -4.17 50.22 7.20
C PHE A 631 -4.06 49.53 5.83
N GLN A 632 -5.13 48.81 5.49
CA GLN A 632 -5.25 48.01 4.27
C GLN A 632 -4.05 47.11 3.98
N PRO A 633 -3.67 46.19 4.90
CA PRO A 633 -2.58 45.26 4.64
C PRO A 633 -2.90 44.40 3.41
N GLN A 634 -1.89 44.14 2.57
CA GLN A 634 -2.08 43.45 1.28
C GLN A 634 -1.38 42.09 1.21
N GLY A 635 -0.14 41.99 1.68
CA GLY A 635 0.68 40.79 1.59
C GLY A 635 1.21 40.35 2.96
N ILE A 636 1.49 39.05 3.08
CA ILE A 636 1.98 38.44 4.32
C ILE A 636 3.07 37.42 4.02
N TYR A 637 4.08 37.38 4.88
CA TYR A 637 5.07 36.31 4.92
C TYR A 637 5.22 35.78 6.33
N VAL A 638 5.03 34.48 6.50
CA VAL A 638 5.26 33.79 7.78
C VAL A 638 6.64 33.15 7.73
N ASP A 639 7.49 33.57 8.65
CA ASP A 639 8.85 33.09 8.82
C ASP A 639 8.93 32.27 10.11
N ASP A 640 8.75 30.96 9.98
CA ASP A 640 8.73 30.05 11.12
C ASP A 640 10.09 29.93 11.83
N ASP A 641 11.19 30.01 11.08
CA ASP A 641 12.55 29.91 11.63
C ASP A 641 12.81 31.05 12.62
N ASP A 642 12.35 32.26 12.28
CA ASP A 642 12.50 33.44 13.12
C ASP A 642 11.25 33.72 13.98
N GLN A 643 10.24 32.83 13.93
CA GLN A 643 8.94 32.96 14.60
C GLN A 643 8.31 34.35 14.41
N THR A 644 8.28 34.81 13.16
CA THR A 644 7.98 36.19 12.80
C THR A 644 7.04 36.26 11.61
N ILE A 645 6.13 37.24 11.62
CA ILE A 645 5.23 37.56 10.51
C ILE A 645 5.63 38.91 9.95
N TYR A 646 5.89 38.98 8.65
CA TYR A 646 6.06 40.23 7.93
C TYR A 646 4.77 40.59 7.20
N ILE A 647 4.35 41.84 7.33
CA ILE A 647 3.08 42.32 6.80
C ILE A 647 3.38 43.54 5.93
N ALA A 648 2.91 43.51 4.69
CA ALA A 648 2.90 44.68 3.83
C ALA A 648 1.69 45.56 4.20
N ASP A 649 1.94 46.56 5.05
CA ASP A 649 0.95 47.50 5.56
C ASP A 649 0.76 48.66 4.57
N SER A 650 0.12 48.34 3.45
CA SER A 650 0.20 49.14 2.22
C SER A 650 -0.33 50.56 2.35
N GLY A 651 -1.42 50.76 3.09
CA GLY A 651 -1.99 52.10 3.28
C GLY A 651 -1.12 53.03 4.14
N ASN A 652 -0.12 52.47 4.83
CA ASN A 652 0.85 53.20 5.64
C ASN A 652 2.27 53.19 5.04
N ASP A 653 2.43 52.70 3.80
CA ASP A 653 3.71 52.71 3.07
C ASP A 653 4.88 52.08 3.84
N ARG A 654 4.62 50.95 4.51
CA ARG A 654 5.60 50.29 5.38
C ARG A 654 5.49 48.77 5.38
N ILE A 655 6.56 48.10 5.76
CA ILE A 655 6.57 46.70 6.17
C ILE A 655 6.67 46.63 7.69
N VAL A 656 5.80 45.82 8.26
CA VAL A 656 5.69 45.60 9.69
C VAL A 656 6.16 44.19 10.03
N GLU A 657 7.04 44.08 11.01
CA GLU A 657 7.46 42.83 11.65
C GLU A 657 6.61 42.56 12.90
N TRP A 658 6.11 41.33 13.02
CA TRP A 658 5.33 40.87 14.15
C TRP A 658 5.86 39.53 14.67
N LYS A 659 6.57 39.55 15.80
CA LYS A 659 7.08 38.32 16.44
C LYS A 659 5.97 37.55 17.15
N TYR A 660 6.08 36.22 17.16
CA TYR A 660 5.11 35.37 17.84
C TYR A 660 5.03 35.71 19.34
N GLY A 661 3.80 35.91 19.84
CA GLY A 661 3.55 36.31 21.23
C GLY A 661 3.89 37.77 21.56
N ALA A 662 4.40 38.56 20.61
CA ALA A 662 4.61 39.99 20.81
C ALA A 662 3.27 40.74 20.92
N LYS A 663 3.25 41.79 21.74
CA LYS A 663 2.08 42.67 21.91
C LYS A 663 2.04 43.83 20.91
N ASN A 664 3.21 44.18 20.39
CA ASN A 664 3.41 45.35 19.53
C ASN A 664 4.22 44.95 18.32
N ASP A 665 3.95 45.64 17.23
CA ASP A 665 4.66 45.57 15.98
C ASP A 665 5.92 46.44 15.94
N GLN A 666 6.80 46.16 14.97
CA GLN A 666 7.95 47.00 14.63
C GLN A 666 7.98 47.31 13.14
N VAL A 667 8.23 48.57 12.78
CA VAL A 667 8.45 48.94 11.37
C VAL A 667 9.87 48.57 10.98
N VAL A 668 10.01 47.73 9.95
CA VAL A 668 11.31 47.19 9.50
C VAL A 668 11.70 47.65 8.09
N ALA A 669 10.77 48.21 7.33
CA ALA A 669 11.06 48.89 6.07
C ALA A 669 10.01 49.97 5.77
N GLY A 670 10.41 51.06 5.12
CA GLY A 670 9.53 52.20 4.85
C GLY A 670 9.10 52.95 6.12
N GLY A 671 7.88 53.50 6.11
CA GLY A 671 7.34 54.27 7.25
C GLY A 671 7.81 55.73 7.36
N ASN A 672 8.70 56.18 6.46
CA ASN A 672 9.18 57.56 6.37
C ASN A 672 8.35 58.41 5.39
N GLY A 673 7.04 58.16 5.35
CA GLY A 673 6.09 58.78 4.43
C GLY A 673 6.09 58.16 3.02
N HIS A 674 5.07 58.54 2.25
CA HIS A 674 4.91 58.10 0.86
C HIS A 674 6.01 58.72 -0.02
N GLY A 675 6.64 57.91 -0.87
CA GLY A 675 7.62 58.42 -1.83
C GLY A 675 8.46 57.32 -2.46
N ASN A 676 9.48 57.71 -3.22
CA ASN A 676 10.37 56.81 -3.95
C ASN A 676 11.83 56.86 -3.46
N GLY A 677 12.08 57.55 -2.34
CA GLY A 677 13.37 57.56 -1.66
C GLY A 677 13.85 56.15 -1.33
N SER A 678 15.14 56.02 -1.00
CA SER A 678 15.70 54.73 -0.59
C SER A 678 15.15 54.28 0.76
N ASP A 679 14.72 55.19 1.61
CA ASP A 679 14.10 54.93 2.92
C ASP A 679 12.56 54.96 2.89
N GLN A 680 11.96 55.02 1.70
CA GLN A 680 10.51 55.13 1.48
C GLN A 680 9.95 53.99 0.62
N LEU A 681 8.68 53.67 0.86
CA LEU A 681 7.87 52.77 0.03
C LEU A 681 6.61 53.53 -0.44
N ASN A 682 5.89 52.97 -1.39
CA ASN A 682 4.64 53.51 -1.91
C ASN A 682 3.66 52.37 -2.25
N GLU A 683 2.71 52.15 -1.35
CA GLU A 683 1.76 51.05 -1.33
C GLU A 683 2.42 49.67 -1.58
N PRO A 684 3.30 49.20 -0.69
CA PRO A 684 3.96 47.92 -0.85
C PRO A 684 2.91 46.79 -0.91
N ALA A 685 2.92 45.96 -1.95
CA ALA A 685 1.88 44.95 -2.18
C ALA A 685 2.19 43.58 -1.58
N ASN A 686 3.47 43.23 -1.46
CA ASN A 686 3.93 41.93 -0.99
C ASN A 686 5.35 42.04 -0.42
N VAL A 687 5.72 41.10 0.45
CA VAL A 687 7.04 40.98 1.07
C VAL A 687 7.39 39.50 1.21
N ILE A 688 8.66 39.14 0.98
CA ILE A 688 9.23 37.83 1.30
C ILE A 688 10.58 37.98 1.98
N VAL A 689 11.05 36.93 2.66
CA VAL A 689 12.39 36.91 3.29
C VAL A 689 13.38 36.19 2.37
N ASP A 690 14.47 36.86 2.03
CA ASP A 690 15.69 36.30 1.44
C ASP A 690 16.66 35.97 2.57
N LYS A 691 16.57 34.73 3.06
CA LYS A 691 17.37 34.23 4.20
C LYS A 691 18.87 34.25 3.94
N LYS A 692 19.30 34.04 2.69
CA LYS A 692 20.72 33.98 2.35
C LYS A 692 21.40 35.34 2.51
N ASN A 693 20.72 36.39 2.10
CA ASN A 693 21.22 37.76 2.21
C ASN A 693 20.72 38.48 3.47
N ASP A 694 20.01 37.76 4.35
CA ASP A 694 19.30 38.28 5.54
C ASP A 694 18.57 39.61 5.27
N SER A 695 17.70 39.56 4.26
CA SER A 695 17.02 40.73 3.73
C SER A 695 15.55 40.45 3.40
N LEU A 696 14.74 41.50 3.38
CA LEU A 696 13.38 41.49 2.86
C LEU A 696 13.42 41.83 1.38
N ILE A 697 12.62 41.14 0.57
CA ILE A 697 12.34 41.52 -0.81
C ILE A 697 10.89 42.00 -0.87
N ILE A 698 10.68 43.22 -1.36
CA ILE A 698 9.42 43.96 -1.23
C ILE A 698 8.93 44.40 -2.61
N CYS A 699 7.66 44.12 -2.90
CA CYS A 699 6.95 44.70 -4.05
C CYS A 699 6.51 46.12 -3.72
N ASP A 700 7.24 47.12 -4.21
CA ASP A 700 6.93 48.54 -4.05
C ASP A 700 6.10 49.03 -5.24
N ARG A 701 4.80 48.73 -5.18
CA ARG A 701 3.88 48.66 -6.32
C ARG A 701 3.76 49.98 -7.07
N LEU A 702 3.46 51.09 -6.38
CA LEU A 702 3.22 52.37 -7.04
C LEU A 702 4.51 53.03 -7.52
N ASN A 703 5.63 52.70 -6.91
CA ASN A 703 6.96 53.06 -7.42
C ASN A 703 7.43 52.15 -8.58
N ARG A 704 6.64 51.12 -8.92
CA ARG A 704 6.88 50.19 -10.03
C ARG A 704 8.24 49.48 -9.93
N ARG A 705 8.62 49.05 -8.72
CA ARG A 705 9.92 48.44 -8.44
C ARG A 705 9.84 47.32 -7.41
N VAL A 706 10.83 46.44 -7.42
CA VAL A 706 11.09 45.49 -6.33
C VAL A 706 12.34 45.93 -5.60
N VAL A 707 12.27 45.97 -4.27
CA VAL A 707 13.31 46.51 -3.39
C VAL A 707 13.84 45.40 -2.48
N ARG A 708 15.16 45.34 -2.30
CA ARG A 708 15.82 44.53 -1.27
C ARG A 708 16.15 45.42 -0.07
N TRP A 709 15.82 44.97 1.14
CA TRP A 709 16.00 45.72 2.38
C TRP A 709 16.68 44.87 3.44
N SER A 710 17.83 45.29 3.97
CA SER A 710 18.56 44.50 4.99
C SER A 710 17.78 44.40 6.30
N ARG A 711 17.78 43.22 6.94
CA ARG A 711 17.14 43.00 8.25
C ARG A 711 18.04 43.34 9.44
N GLN A 712 19.35 43.43 9.24
CA GLN A 712 20.32 43.69 10.32
C GLN A 712 20.48 45.19 10.58
N ASP A 713 20.71 45.99 9.53
CA ASP A 713 21.06 47.41 9.63
C ASP A 713 20.31 48.31 8.61
N GLY A 714 19.27 47.79 7.95
CA GLY A 714 18.64 48.46 6.81
C GLY A 714 17.76 49.64 7.18
N THR A 715 18.27 50.87 7.05
CA THR A 715 17.43 52.09 6.99
C THR A 715 16.99 52.44 5.57
N ASN A 716 17.60 51.80 4.56
CA ASN A 716 17.40 52.07 3.14
C ASN A 716 17.27 50.75 2.37
N GLY A 717 16.38 50.74 1.39
CA GLY A 717 16.21 49.68 0.41
C GLY A 717 16.92 49.96 -0.91
N GLU A 718 17.45 48.90 -1.51
CA GLU A 718 18.06 48.89 -2.84
C GLU A 718 17.05 48.43 -3.90
N THR A 719 16.90 49.18 -4.99
CA THR A 719 16.05 48.75 -6.10
C THR A 719 16.75 47.64 -6.90
N ILE A 720 16.18 46.43 -6.87
CA ILE A 720 16.74 45.26 -7.58
C ILE A 720 16.01 44.95 -8.90
N ILE A 721 14.75 45.39 -9.04
CA ILE A 721 13.98 45.30 -10.29
C ILE A 721 13.22 46.61 -10.48
N SER A 722 13.25 47.18 -11.69
CA SER A 722 12.55 48.42 -12.03
C SER A 722 11.53 48.23 -13.16
N ASN A 723 10.66 49.21 -13.36
CA ASN A 723 9.65 49.24 -14.43
C ASN A 723 8.66 48.06 -14.41
N ILE A 724 8.30 47.59 -13.22
CA ILE A 724 7.37 46.48 -13.00
C ILE A 724 6.22 46.88 -12.08
N ASP A 725 4.98 46.70 -12.54
CA ASP A 725 3.78 46.94 -11.73
C ASP A 725 3.52 45.72 -10.82
N CYS A 726 4.36 45.58 -9.81
CA CYS A 726 4.50 44.35 -9.05
C CYS A 726 3.36 44.14 -8.02
N TRP A 727 2.76 42.95 -8.03
CA TRP A 727 1.72 42.56 -7.06
C TRP A 727 2.06 41.28 -6.30
N GLY A 728 2.46 40.23 -7.01
CA GLY A 728 2.88 38.95 -6.47
C GLY A 728 4.39 38.81 -6.55
N LEU A 729 4.99 38.24 -5.51
CA LEU A 729 6.42 38.05 -5.36
C LEU A 729 6.67 36.70 -4.71
N ILE A 730 7.57 35.92 -5.28
CA ILE A 730 8.06 34.69 -4.65
C ILE A 730 9.48 34.40 -5.12
N MET A 731 10.27 33.78 -4.24
CA MET A 731 11.62 33.34 -4.55
C MET A 731 11.64 31.82 -4.44
N ASP A 732 12.14 31.14 -5.47
CA ASP A 732 12.33 29.69 -5.39
C ASP A 732 13.66 29.33 -4.69
N LYS A 733 13.83 28.04 -4.43
CA LYS A 733 15.05 27.48 -3.82
C LYS A 733 16.37 27.76 -4.55
N ASN A 734 16.32 28.11 -5.84
CA ASN A 734 17.51 28.46 -6.62
C ASN A 734 17.81 29.96 -6.54
N GLU A 735 17.06 30.70 -5.71
CA GLU A 735 17.11 32.16 -5.59
C GLU A 735 16.60 32.87 -6.85
N ASP A 736 15.84 32.16 -7.70
CA ASP A 736 15.18 32.79 -8.83
C ASP A 736 13.96 33.59 -8.31
N LEU A 737 13.91 34.88 -8.63
CA LEU A 737 12.83 35.78 -8.26
C LEU A 737 11.73 35.76 -9.32
N TYR A 738 10.50 35.52 -8.88
CA TYR A 738 9.31 35.57 -9.72
C TYR A 738 8.46 36.77 -9.31
N VAL A 739 8.00 37.54 -10.30
CA VAL A 739 7.19 38.74 -10.06
C VAL A 739 6.07 38.81 -11.11
N SER A 740 4.85 39.05 -10.66
CA SER A 740 3.73 39.35 -11.55
C SER A 740 3.70 40.85 -11.90
N ASP A 741 3.49 41.16 -13.18
CA ASP A 741 3.28 42.53 -13.66
C ASP A 741 1.81 42.72 -14.02
N TRP A 742 1.09 43.45 -13.17
CA TRP A 742 -0.34 43.68 -13.29
C TRP A 742 -0.74 44.42 -14.57
N LYS A 743 0.11 45.35 -15.03
CA LYS A 743 -0.16 46.20 -16.20
C LYS A 743 0.26 45.51 -17.49
N LYS A 744 1.28 44.65 -17.46
CA LYS A 744 1.73 43.89 -18.64
C LYS A 744 1.05 42.53 -18.80
N HIS A 745 0.22 42.10 -17.84
CA HIS A 745 -0.53 40.85 -17.91
C HIS A 745 0.38 39.62 -18.04
N GLU A 746 1.46 39.59 -17.27
CA GLU A 746 2.48 38.55 -17.36
C GLU A 746 3.14 38.28 -16.00
N VAL A 747 3.81 37.14 -15.90
CA VAL A 747 4.72 36.82 -14.79
C VAL A 747 6.11 36.61 -15.36
N ARG A 748 7.10 37.22 -14.72
CA ARG A 748 8.51 37.14 -15.11
C ARG A 748 9.34 36.50 -14.02
N ARG A 749 10.42 35.85 -14.43
CA ARG A 749 11.46 35.26 -13.57
C ARG A 749 12.81 35.90 -13.86
N TRP A 750 13.53 36.28 -12.81
CA TRP A 750 14.93 36.71 -12.84
C TRP A 750 15.77 35.69 -12.11
N LYS A 751 16.81 35.18 -12.77
CA LYS A 751 17.88 34.47 -12.08
C LYS A 751 18.87 35.44 -11.46
N GLN A 752 19.68 34.94 -10.53
CA GLN A 752 20.74 35.75 -9.93
C GLN A 752 21.66 36.37 -11.00
N GLY A 753 21.79 37.70 -10.96
CA GLY A 753 22.61 38.48 -11.89
C GLY A 753 21.94 38.84 -13.22
N GLU A 754 20.71 38.37 -13.50
CA GLU A 754 19.97 38.78 -14.69
C GLU A 754 19.42 40.21 -14.52
N THR A 755 19.62 41.08 -15.52
CA THR A 755 19.06 42.43 -15.54
C THR A 755 17.67 42.48 -16.18
N GLU A 756 17.30 41.45 -16.95
CA GLU A 756 16.00 41.34 -17.62
C GLU A 756 15.31 40.03 -17.28
N GLY A 757 14.02 40.10 -16.93
CA GLY A 757 13.25 38.93 -16.53
C GLY A 757 12.69 38.16 -17.72
N THR A 758 12.77 36.84 -17.66
CA THR A 758 12.17 35.93 -18.64
C THR A 758 10.68 35.75 -18.36
N ILE A 759 9.81 35.87 -19.37
CA ILE A 759 8.38 35.59 -19.22
C ILE A 759 8.16 34.08 -18.97
N VAL A 760 7.44 33.75 -17.89
CA VAL A 760 7.14 32.37 -17.50
C VAL A 760 5.65 32.05 -17.45
N ALA A 761 4.78 33.06 -17.43
CA ALA A 761 3.33 32.91 -17.61
C ALA A 761 2.74 34.17 -18.28
N GLY A 762 1.71 33.98 -19.12
CA GLY A 762 1.11 35.06 -19.89
C GLY A 762 2.03 35.61 -21.00
N GLY A 763 2.09 36.94 -21.15
CA GLY A 763 2.96 37.61 -22.13
C GLY A 763 2.41 37.68 -23.56
N LYS A 764 1.10 37.44 -23.73
CA LYS A 764 0.36 37.58 -25.00
C LYS A 764 -0.73 38.64 -24.94
N GLY A 765 -0.53 39.65 -24.09
CA GLY A 765 -1.47 40.72 -23.84
C GLY A 765 -2.62 40.32 -22.91
N GLU A 766 -3.49 41.28 -22.62
CA GLU A 766 -4.71 41.09 -21.85
C GLU A 766 -5.68 40.14 -22.57
N GLY A 767 -6.21 39.15 -21.87
CA GLY A 767 -7.27 38.29 -22.40
C GLY A 767 -7.55 37.09 -21.51
N ASN A 768 -8.41 36.18 -21.98
CA ASN A 768 -8.89 35.02 -21.22
C ASN A 768 -8.48 33.66 -21.86
N LEU A 769 -7.69 33.67 -22.93
CA LEU A 769 -7.13 32.47 -23.52
C LEU A 769 -6.15 31.79 -22.54
N LEU A 770 -5.79 30.53 -22.80
CA LEU A 770 -4.91 29.74 -21.92
C LEU A 770 -3.46 30.24 -21.91
N ASN A 771 -3.07 31.07 -22.87
CA ASN A 771 -1.76 31.72 -22.95
C ASN A 771 -1.81 33.23 -22.59
N GLN A 772 -2.93 33.70 -22.07
CA GLN A 772 -3.15 35.10 -21.67
C GLN A 772 -3.54 35.19 -20.19
N LEU A 773 -3.27 36.34 -19.59
CA LEU A 773 -3.69 36.71 -18.24
C LEU A 773 -4.46 38.03 -18.32
N ASN A 774 -5.28 38.31 -17.31
CA ASN A 774 -5.95 39.59 -17.14
C ASN A 774 -5.75 40.10 -15.70
N HIS A 775 -4.77 41.00 -15.55
CA HIS A 775 -4.37 41.61 -14.29
C HIS A 775 -3.95 40.56 -13.24
N PRO A 776 -2.84 39.83 -13.46
CA PRO A 776 -2.38 38.83 -12.51
C PRO A 776 -1.95 39.46 -11.18
N THR A 777 -2.39 38.88 -10.05
CA THR A 777 -1.97 39.32 -8.70
C THR A 777 -0.91 38.39 -8.11
N HIS A 778 -1.29 37.53 -7.16
CA HIS A 778 -0.37 36.69 -6.42
C HIS A 778 0.04 35.48 -7.24
N ILE A 779 1.20 34.96 -6.87
CA ILE A 779 1.85 33.85 -7.53
C ILE A 779 2.37 32.87 -6.49
N CYS A 780 2.41 31.59 -6.86
CA CYS A 780 3.06 30.53 -6.10
C CYS A 780 3.87 29.68 -7.08
N VAL A 781 4.99 29.13 -6.64
CA VAL A 781 5.83 28.25 -7.46
C VAL A 781 5.99 26.92 -6.75
N ASP A 782 5.69 25.82 -7.46
CA ASP A 782 5.88 24.46 -6.92
C ASP A 782 7.33 23.97 -7.12
N GLU A 783 7.67 22.83 -6.51
CA GLU A 783 9.02 22.24 -6.59
C GLU A 783 9.47 21.86 -8.00
N HIS A 784 8.52 21.74 -8.95
CA HIS A 784 8.76 21.46 -10.35
C HIS A 784 8.93 22.74 -11.18
N HIS A 785 9.00 23.90 -10.52
CA HIS A 785 9.01 25.24 -11.13
C HIS A 785 7.75 25.52 -11.96
N SER A 786 6.61 24.93 -11.60
CA SER A 786 5.33 25.34 -12.16
C SER A 786 4.85 26.60 -11.45
N VAL A 787 4.38 27.57 -12.22
CA VAL A 787 3.93 28.86 -11.72
C VAL A 787 2.41 28.87 -11.66
N TYR A 788 1.86 29.07 -10.47
CA TYR A 788 0.44 29.28 -10.21
C TYR A 788 0.19 30.77 -10.14
N VAL A 789 -0.84 31.26 -10.83
CA VAL A 789 -1.13 32.67 -10.98
C VAL A 789 -2.61 32.92 -10.75
N SER A 790 -2.91 33.83 -9.82
CA SER A 790 -4.27 34.35 -9.65
C SER A 790 -4.59 35.35 -10.75
N ASP A 791 -5.43 34.92 -11.67
CA ASP A 791 -5.83 35.65 -12.87
C ASP A 791 -7.09 36.47 -12.55
N TRP A 792 -6.88 37.61 -11.89
CA TRP A 792 -7.88 38.33 -11.10
C TRP A 792 -9.14 38.71 -11.88
N ARG A 793 -9.02 39.28 -13.09
CA ARG A 793 -10.20 39.65 -13.91
C ARG A 793 -10.83 38.48 -14.65
N ASN A 794 -10.11 37.38 -14.82
CA ASN A 794 -10.66 36.18 -15.44
C ASN A 794 -11.30 35.23 -14.41
N HIS A 795 -11.29 35.58 -13.12
CA HIS A 795 -11.97 34.84 -12.05
C HIS A 795 -11.50 33.36 -11.98
N ARG A 796 -10.19 33.15 -12.10
CA ARG A 796 -9.58 31.82 -12.13
C ARG A 796 -8.17 31.83 -11.55
N VAL A 797 -7.68 30.64 -11.22
CA VAL A 797 -6.25 30.40 -10.98
C VAL A 797 -5.73 29.50 -12.09
N MET A 798 -4.58 29.88 -12.64
CA MET A 798 -3.93 29.20 -13.75
C MET A 798 -2.59 28.63 -13.32
N LYS A 799 -2.25 27.42 -13.77
CA LYS A 799 -0.94 26.78 -13.57
C LYS A 799 -0.19 26.71 -14.91
N TRP A 800 1.04 27.23 -14.96
CA TRP A 800 1.99 27.02 -16.06
C TRP A 800 3.08 26.06 -15.62
N MET A 801 3.23 24.94 -16.32
CA MET A 801 4.38 24.06 -16.15
C MET A 801 5.64 24.72 -16.73
N LYS A 802 6.82 24.38 -16.20
CA LYS A 802 8.11 24.91 -16.68
C LYS A 802 8.25 24.77 -18.21
N GLY A 803 8.38 25.90 -18.91
CA GLY A 803 8.54 25.95 -20.37
C GLY A 803 7.25 25.78 -21.18
N ALA A 804 6.08 25.68 -20.54
CA ALA A 804 4.80 25.59 -21.24
C ALA A 804 4.45 26.91 -21.94
N LYS A 805 3.82 26.80 -23.13
CA LYS A 805 3.35 27.96 -23.92
C LYS A 805 1.97 28.45 -23.48
N GLU A 806 1.21 27.59 -22.81
CA GLU A 806 -0.13 27.84 -22.29
C GLU A 806 -0.26 27.20 -20.90
N GLY A 807 -1.15 27.75 -20.09
CA GLY A 807 -1.45 27.26 -18.76
C GLY A 807 -2.72 26.41 -18.73
N ILE A 808 -2.97 25.80 -17.58
CA ILE A 808 -4.20 25.06 -17.30
C ILE A 808 -4.98 25.74 -16.16
N VAL A 809 -6.30 25.72 -16.23
CA VAL A 809 -7.16 26.22 -15.15
C VAL A 809 -7.15 25.19 -14.02
N VAL A 810 -6.74 25.60 -12.82
CA VAL A 810 -6.68 24.72 -11.64
C VAL A 810 -7.68 25.10 -10.54
N ALA A 811 -8.24 26.32 -10.58
CA ALA A 811 -9.37 26.72 -9.75
C ALA A 811 -10.24 27.75 -10.48
N GLY A 812 -11.56 27.70 -10.27
CA GLY A 812 -12.52 28.58 -10.92
C GLY A 812 -12.64 28.35 -12.44
N GLY A 813 -12.70 29.45 -13.21
CA GLY A 813 -12.75 29.38 -14.68
C GLY A 813 -14.14 29.14 -15.29
N LYS A 814 -15.20 29.15 -14.48
CA LYS A 814 -16.61 29.14 -14.91
C LYS A 814 -17.25 30.54 -14.87
N GLY A 815 -16.43 31.57 -15.10
CA GLY A 815 -16.83 32.97 -14.96
C GLY A 815 -16.95 33.41 -13.51
N LYS A 816 -17.30 34.70 -13.33
CA LYS A 816 -17.51 35.32 -12.02
C LYS A 816 -18.74 34.70 -11.34
N GLY A 817 -18.60 34.29 -10.08
CA GLY A 817 -19.71 33.82 -9.27
C GLY A 817 -19.27 33.35 -7.88
N ASN A 818 -20.21 32.83 -7.10
CA ASN A 818 -19.98 32.37 -5.72
C ASN A 818 -20.28 30.87 -5.51
N SER A 819 -20.61 30.13 -6.58
CA SER A 819 -20.73 28.67 -6.51
C SER A 819 -19.38 28.02 -6.18
N LEU A 820 -19.38 26.73 -5.82
CA LEU A 820 -18.14 26.00 -5.52
C LEU A 820 -17.25 25.77 -6.75
N THR A 821 -17.74 26.01 -7.96
CA THR A 821 -16.96 25.91 -9.21
C THR A 821 -16.47 27.27 -9.72
N GLN A 822 -16.82 28.36 -9.03
CA GLN A 822 -16.55 29.73 -9.45
C GLN A 822 -15.74 30.49 -8.40
N LEU A 823 -15.01 31.49 -8.89
CA LEU A 823 -14.30 32.46 -8.08
C LEU A 823 -14.79 33.86 -8.45
N SER A 824 -14.48 34.84 -7.62
CA SER A 824 -14.79 36.24 -7.81
C SER A 824 -13.56 37.07 -7.40
N ASN A 825 -12.78 37.49 -8.40
CA ASN A 825 -11.62 38.35 -8.22
C ASN A 825 -10.56 37.73 -7.28
N PRO A 826 -10.08 36.51 -7.57
CA PRO A 826 -9.14 35.82 -6.68
C PRO A 826 -7.82 36.58 -6.55
N ARG A 827 -7.22 36.55 -5.35
CA ARG A 827 -5.93 37.20 -5.06
C ARG A 827 -4.91 36.22 -4.54
N GLY A 828 -4.65 36.17 -3.23
CA GLY A 828 -3.70 35.22 -2.64
C GLY A 828 -3.88 33.80 -3.17
N VAL A 829 -2.78 33.14 -3.52
CA VAL A 829 -2.75 31.75 -3.95
C VAL A 829 -1.55 31.07 -3.35
N ILE A 830 -1.77 29.93 -2.69
CA ILE A 830 -0.72 29.05 -2.20
C ILE A 830 -1.07 27.62 -2.55
N VAL A 831 -0.05 26.79 -2.70
CA VAL A 831 -0.20 25.38 -3.07
C VAL A 831 0.50 24.54 -2.01
N ASP A 832 -0.18 23.51 -1.51
CA ASP A 832 0.43 22.58 -0.55
C ASP A 832 1.24 21.48 -1.24
N HIS A 833 1.98 20.70 -0.43
CA HIS A 833 2.79 19.59 -0.92
C HIS A 833 1.97 18.46 -1.59
N LEU A 834 0.65 18.41 -1.35
CA LEU A 834 -0.28 17.48 -2.00
C LEU A 834 -0.80 18.03 -3.34
N GLY A 835 -0.42 19.24 -3.72
CA GLY A 835 -0.89 19.92 -4.92
C GLY A 835 -2.27 20.58 -4.77
N ASN A 836 -2.82 20.67 -3.56
CA ASN A 836 -4.07 21.39 -3.34
C ASN A 836 -3.84 22.90 -3.43
N VAL A 837 -4.73 23.59 -4.13
CA VAL A 837 -4.65 25.03 -4.38
C VAL A 837 -5.58 25.75 -3.43
N TYR A 838 -5.02 26.63 -2.58
CA TYR A 838 -5.76 27.49 -1.68
C TYR A 838 -5.81 28.90 -2.26
N VAL A 839 -7.00 29.49 -2.28
CA VAL A 839 -7.24 30.75 -2.98
C VAL A 839 -8.03 31.69 -2.07
N ALA A 840 -7.53 32.91 -1.93
CA ALA A 840 -8.33 34.01 -1.40
C ALA A 840 -9.34 34.46 -2.46
N ASP A 841 -10.58 33.99 -2.32
CA ASP A 841 -11.72 34.36 -3.16
C ASP A 841 -12.29 35.71 -2.68
N MET A 842 -11.48 36.77 -2.92
CA MET A 842 -11.58 38.09 -2.29
C MET A 842 -12.99 38.67 -2.30
N SER A 843 -13.67 38.71 -3.46
CA SER A 843 -15.00 39.33 -3.59
C SER A 843 -16.15 38.44 -3.10
N ASN A 844 -15.86 37.19 -2.72
CA ASN A 844 -16.81 36.29 -2.04
C ASN A 844 -16.44 36.10 -0.55
N GLU A 845 -15.48 36.88 -0.04
CA GLU A 845 -15.10 36.94 1.38
C GLU A 845 -14.80 35.57 2.02
N ARG A 846 -14.09 34.72 1.28
CA ARG A 846 -13.78 33.34 1.70
C ARG A 846 -12.41 32.87 1.21
N ILE A 847 -11.86 31.88 1.91
CA ILE A 847 -10.73 31.09 1.44
C ILE A 847 -11.26 29.77 0.91
N MET A 848 -10.87 29.42 -0.31
CA MET A 848 -11.31 28.20 -0.98
C MET A 848 -10.13 27.25 -1.18
N ARG A 849 -10.39 25.94 -1.19
CA ARG A 849 -9.43 24.88 -1.51
C ARG A 849 -9.93 24.05 -2.68
N TRP A 850 -9.09 23.86 -3.69
CA TRP A 850 -9.26 22.86 -4.75
C TRP A 850 -8.23 21.75 -4.58
N CYS A 851 -8.69 20.53 -4.39
CA CYS A 851 -7.80 19.37 -4.44
C CYS A 851 -7.50 18.99 -5.89
N GLU A 852 -6.33 18.40 -6.15
CA GLU A 852 -5.94 18.02 -7.51
C GLU A 852 -7.02 17.11 -8.18
N GLY A 853 -7.41 17.45 -9.40
CA GLY A 853 -8.46 16.74 -10.15
C GLY A 853 -9.91 17.04 -9.74
N SER A 854 -10.13 17.86 -8.70
CA SER A 854 -11.49 18.22 -8.25
C SER A 854 -12.19 19.14 -9.25
N LYS A 855 -13.48 18.88 -9.50
CA LYS A 855 -14.32 19.72 -10.38
C LYS A 855 -14.86 20.97 -9.69
N GLU A 856 -14.90 20.96 -8.36
CA GLU A 856 -15.34 22.06 -7.50
C GLU A 856 -14.41 22.20 -6.30
N GLY A 857 -14.40 23.38 -5.69
CA GLY A 857 -13.64 23.70 -4.51
C GLY A 857 -14.47 23.52 -3.24
N SER A 858 -13.81 23.68 -2.10
CA SER A 858 -14.42 23.64 -0.77
C SER A 858 -14.07 24.91 0.00
N ILE A 859 -15.00 25.42 0.80
CA ILE A 859 -14.74 26.57 1.66
C ILE A 859 -13.89 26.10 2.84
N VAL A 860 -12.75 26.74 3.03
CA VAL A 860 -11.81 26.47 4.13
C VAL A 860 -12.22 27.27 5.36
N VAL A 861 -12.26 28.60 5.21
CA VAL A 861 -12.69 29.57 6.23
C VAL A 861 -13.36 30.77 5.55
N GLY A 862 -14.15 31.54 6.29
CA GLY A 862 -14.94 32.65 5.75
C GLY A 862 -16.24 32.20 5.08
N GLY A 863 -16.77 33.04 4.18
CA GLY A 863 -18.05 32.79 3.49
C GLY A 863 -19.30 33.04 4.33
N ASN A 864 -19.16 33.60 5.54
CA ASN A 864 -20.27 33.92 6.45
C ASN A 864 -20.76 35.38 6.32
N GLY A 865 -20.62 35.93 5.11
CA GLY A 865 -20.89 37.34 4.82
C GLY A 865 -19.76 38.28 5.22
N ARG A 866 -19.83 39.50 4.69
CA ARG A 866 -18.89 40.59 4.97
C ARG A 866 -19.09 41.12 6.40
N GLY A 867 -18.04 41.15 7.21
CA GLY A 867 -18.10 41.68 8.56
C GLY A 867 -16.79 41.53 9.34
N GLU A 868 -16.81 41.90 10.61
CA GLU A 868 -15.62 41.97 11.50
C GLU A 868 -15.54 40.82 12.51
N GLN A 869 -16.53 39.91 12.52
CA GLN A 869 -16.50 38.72 13.38
C GLN A 869 -15.33 37.81 13.03
N SER A 870 -14.92 36.92 13.95
CA SER A 870 -13.75 36.04 13.79
C SER A 870 -13.89 34.99 12.69
N ASN A 871 -15.09 34.76 12.16
CA ASN A 871 -15.37 33.86 11.05
C ASN A 871 -15.84 34.60 9.78
N GLN A 872 -15.69 35.93 9.75
CA GLN A 872 -16.05 36.81 8.65
C GLN A 872 -14.80 37.54 8.15
N PHE A 873 -14.80 37.87 6.86
CA PHE A 873 -13.75 38.64 6.20
C PHE A 873 -14.32 39.85 5.48
N LYS A 874 -13.44 40.79 5.17
CA LYS A 874 -13.69 41.93 4.32
C LYS A 874 -12.54 42.06 3.33
N TYR A 875 -12.76 41.48 2.15
CA TYR A 875 -11.79 41.42 1.05
C TYR A 875 -10.46 40.76 1.47
N PRO A 876 -10.45 39.44 1.75
CA PRO A 876 -9.21 38.74 2.05
C PRO A 876 -8.23 38.87 0.88
N ALA A 877 -7.04 39.39 1.15
CA ALA A 877 -6.07 39.79 0.13
C ALA A 877 -5.04 38.70 -0.17
N ASP A 878 -4.51 38.09 0.87
CA ASP A 878 -3.45 37.10 0.80
C ASP A 878 -3.55 36.07 1.94
N LEU A 879 -2.82 34.97 1.81
CA LEU A 879 -2.80 33.87 2.77
C LEU A 879 -1.44 33.20 2.85
N SER A 880 -1.09 32.68 4.02
CA SER A 880 0.14 31.92 4.27
C SER A 880 -0.10 30.84 5.32
N PHE A 881 0.78 29.84 5.39
CA PHE A 881 0.75 28.81 6.42
C PHE A 881 1.97 28.95 7.34
N ASP A 882 1.82 28.57 8.61
CA ASP A 882 2.97 28.27 9.47
C ASP A 882 3.38 26.79 9.35
N ILE A 883 4.51 26.44 9.96
CA ILE A 883 5.06 25.07 9.98
C ILE A 883 4.10 24.06 10.62
N GLY A 884 3.21 24.52 11.51
CA GLY A 884 2.15 23.72 12.13
C GLY A 884 0.92 23.51 11.23
N GLY A 885 0.88 24.12 10.05
CA GLY A 885 -0.25 24.07 9.12
C GLY A 885 -1.40 25.01 9.49
N ASN A 886 -1.21 25.94 10.43
CA ASN A 886 -2.22 26.95 10.72
C ASN A 886 -2.27 27.97 9.59
N LEU A 887 -3.47 28.40 9.24
CA LEU A 887 -3.73 29.31 8.13
C LEU A 887 -3.76 30.76 8.61
N TYR A 888 -2.92 31.62 8.04
CA TYR A 888 -2.94 33.06 8.23
C TYR A 888 -3.61 33.72 7.02
N VAL A 889 -4.53 34.64 7.29
CA VAL A 889 -5.30 35.35 6.25
C VAL A 889 -5.18 36.85 6.48
N VAL A 890 -4.82 37.57 5.42
CA VAL A 890 -4.83 39.04 5.39
C VAL A 890 -6.24 39.54 5.17
N ASP A 891 -6.90 39.99 6.23
CA ASP A 891 -8.26 40.51 6.21
C ASP A 891 -8.23 42.04 5.94
N CYS A 892 -7.89 42.38 4.69
CA CYS A 892 -7.41 43.69 4.26
C CYS A 892 -8.26 44.88 4.75
N HIS A 893 -9.57 44.86 4.51
CA HIS A 893 -10.44 45.98 4.86
C HIS A 893 -11.01 45.93 6.28
N ASN A 894 -10.67 44.89 7.04
CA ASN A 894 -10.78 44.86 8.49
C ASN A 894 -9.44 45.19 9.17
N HIS A 895 -8.40 45.47 8.39
CA HIS A 895 -7.11 45.97 8.87
C HIS A 895 -6.45 45.05 9.91
N ARG A 896 -6.49 43.74 9.64
CA ARG A 896 -5.98 42.72 10.55
C ARG A 896 -5.45 41.49 9.82
N ILE A 897 -4.64 40.72 10.52
CA ILE A 897 -4.25 39.35 10.16
C ILE A 897 -4.96 38.37 11.08
N GLN A 898 -5.63 37.38 10.51
CA GLN A 898 -6.30 36.32 11.28
C GLN A 898 -5.58 34.98 11.11
N LYS A 899 -5.29 34.31 12.22
CA LYS A 899 -4.81 32.92 12.28
C LYS A 899 -5.97 31.98 12.54
N PHE A 900 -6.07 30.92 11.76
CA PHE A 900 -6.99 29.82 11.96
C PHE A 900 -6.17 28.59 12.27
N GLU A 901 -6.41 28.02 13.45
CA GLU A 901 -5.71 26.80 13.89
C GLU A 901 -6.36 25.56 13.29
N ILE A 902 -5.59 24.50 13.13
CA ILE A 902 -6.15 23.18 12.79
C ILE A 902 -7.08 22.73 13.93
N ASP A 903 -8.24 22.14 13.59
CA ASP A 903 -9.21 21.65 14.57
C ASP A 903 -8.82 20.23 15.02
N ASP A 904 -8.07 20.13 16.12
CA ASP A 904 -7.59 18.86 16.68
C ASP A 904 -8.70 17.88 17.11
N LYS A 905 -9.97 18.30 17.16
CA LYS A 905 -11.10 17.38 17.43
C LYS A 905 -11.40 16.41 16.28
N THR A 906 -10.74 16.57 15.13
CA THR A 906 -10.70 15.54 14.08
C THR A 906 -9.58 14.51 14.29
N ASN A 907 -8.77 14.65 15.35
CA ASN A 907 -7.67 13.74 15.73
C ASN A 907 -7.91 12.99 17.05
N SER A 908 -9.11 13.08 17.67
CA SER A 908 -9.43 12.41 18.96
C SER A 908 -10.63 11.48 18.88
#